data_AF-A0AAW6CD19-F1
#
_entry.id   AF-A0AAW6CD19-F1
#
_cell.length_a   1.000
_cell.length_b   1.000
_cell.length_c   1.000
_cell.angle_alpha   90.00
_cell.angle_beta   90.00
_cell.angle_gamma   90.00
#
_symmetry.space_group_name_H-M   'P 1'
#
loop_
_entity.id
_entity.type
_entity.pdbx_description
1 polymer ?
#
loop_
_entity_poly.entity_id
_entity_poly.type
_entity_poly.pdbx_seq_one_letter_code
_entity_poly.pdbx_strand_id
1 'polypeptide(L)'
;MNKPLLSIGIIFKNDIRCLARCLESLTPLRAAIPCQLVMADTGSADGSRAVAEQYADILLDFPWVDDFAAARNVVLDRCTGEWCLTVDTDEWLDSDFGQLVDFLRGKKRGQYDMASIIQRNYQDKHLRAYGDFFAMRMGRRCGGELRYQGAIHEYLTYRNRETGGCIALQRVILHHDGYFEVDPGHIRKKLQRNMRLLRSELEKRPEDIRTLGQCIDSAENEREKREYTDRTRELLRRAKGPLSVGHVVAYQKCTQVYYDHQENELFLDCYQEWRQRCPGSALLRLDGEALAAGTCYRLKQYDDTLVHIKRYWEGRREVSQGKDLARKDRLYSQYNTDTPRWGSNLEMIRFFCLASLERYADMDDFLRDVNVEALEITDRGAIVLKVLDSAEKLPSAASFLSRCWAYLQNNSLWEAAGRVPEQKKATADFIHMLQDYLTHSREHGALFLAQIEGAPGLAARVLLKTHEEDILELMDQLPDWEWVYPSTYLHIMELRLPLPAALYRQPVEKMANLIAALAKQPAFCLTAADWLTHAAPPETPGELAWQFNLATAALRFDRWTQDATVGESLCMCYLALSSTYLDNVYHAELLNEEDILILPGVHRFAWYFQRAFSAMESGDELGYIRGLRLGLQAAPAMREMVDFLLEHKLKSAAQRELEELTEQVRCILAQCSPNDPAVAMLKQSEVYQKVFPLLFQQRMSASEPQTSESPVSPALLDEALAGTQEEIAASVWEHLARWGERSARSRVDYWETYPLWGSSKEAVVESLAAALSHHGADFRWLFDRLSDELSRRVLTAVVRGWRFFECAPLRGVRESRYDDYFDLDLFPRGRQEVLADLGAFTGDTFLSYVKNYGSLSYLRYYAYEITAESYQRLSQTTAPYPRVVLRRKGAGEGPGTMALHAGANKSANTLSKGETQSAETIETVALDDDIGEPLTFIKMDIEGAEQAALRGCSQHIRKERPKLALSVYHNFEDLWKLPRMIEELVPGYRFFLRYHGGDLWPTEITLLALPPKTE
;
A
#
# COMPACT_ATOMS: atom_id res chain seq x y z
N MET A 1 -39.77 -32.22 -45.44
CA MET A 1 -38.70 -31.32 -44.93
C MET A 1 -37.38 -32.03 -45.09
N ASN A 2 -36.34 -31.35 -45.59
CA ASN A 2 -34.98 -31.92 -45.58
C ASN A 2 -34.59 -32.22 -44.13
N LYS A 3 -34.07 -33.42 -43.87
CA LYS A 3 -33.59 -33.80 -42.53
C LYS A 3 -32.56 -32.76 -42.06
N PRO A 4 -32.74 -32.13 -40.88
CA PRO A 4 -31.79 -31.14 -40.40
C PRO A 4 -30.41 -31.77 -40.25
N LEU A 5 -29.38 -31.01 -40.55
CA LEU A 5 -27.99 -31.40 -40.34
C LEU A 5 -27.59 -31.16 -38.88
N LEU A 6 -28.07 -30.04 -38.32
CA LEU A 6 -27.80 -29.61 -36.96
C LEU A 6 -29.12 -29.38 -36.20
N SER A 7 -29.24 -29.93 -35.00
CA SER A 7 -30.22 -29.47 -34.02
C SER A 7 -29.53 -28.55 -33.02
N ILE A 8 -30.13 -27.40 -32.72
CA ILE A 8 -29.68 -26.48 -31.68
C ILE A 8 -30.62 -26.65 -30.49
N GLY A 9 -30.08 -27.02 -29.34
CA GLY A 9 -30.84 -27.24 -28.10
C GLY A 9 -30.62 -26.10 -27.12
N ILE A 10 -31.69 -25.55 -26.55
CA ILE A 10 -31.64 -24.51 -25.51
C ILE A 10 -32.60 -24.87 -24.38
N ILE A 11 -32.16 -24.70 -23.14
CA ILE A 11 -33.04 -24.67 -21.95
C ILE A 11 -33.02 -23.25 -21.40
N PHE A 12 -34.14 -22.76 -20.87
CA PHE A 12 -34.20 -21.38 -20.37
C PHE A 12 -35.14 -21.24 -19.18
N LYS A 13 -34.89 -20.21 -18.36
CA LYS A 13 -35.78 -19.79 -17.27
C LYS A 13 -35.53 -18.34 -16.88
N ASN A 14 -36.52 -17.49 -17.11
CA ASN A 14 -36.46 -16.08 -16.72
C ASN A 14 -35.23 -15.33 -17.28
N ASP A 15 -34.97 -15.50 -18.58
CA ASP A 15 -33.80 -14.94 -19.26
C ASP A 15 -34.18 -13.81 -20.24
N ILE A 16 -35.24 -13.04 -19.95
CA ILE A 16 -35.75 -12.01 -20.87
C ILE A 16 -34.69 -10.97 -21.26
N ARG A 17 -33.70 -10.74 -20.38
CA ARG A 17 -32.57 -9.84 -20.57
C ARG A 17 -31.75 -10.16 -21.82
N CYS A 18 -31.51 -11.44 -22.10
CA CYS A 18 -30.51 -11.88 -23.08
C CYS A 18 -31.04 -12.86 -24.13
N LEU A 19 -32.21 -13.47 -23.91
CA LEU A 19 -32.75 -14.51 -24.78
C LEU A 19 -32.90 -14.07 -26.25
N ALA A 20 -33.41 -12.85 -26.49
CA ALA A 20 -33.59 -12.34 -27.85
C ALA A 20 -32.25 -12.24 -28.61
N ARG A 21 -31.21 -11.66 -27.97
CA ARG A 21 -29.86 -11.54 -28.53
C ARG A 21 -29.25 -12.92 -28.86
N CYS A 22 -29.40 -13.88 -27.94
CA CYS A 22 -28.98 -15.27 -28.17
C CYS A 22 -29.63 -15.83 -29.44
N LEU A 23 -30.96 -15.76 -29.55
CA LEU A 23 -31.72 -16.33 -30.66
C LEU A 23 -31.45 -15.62 -32.00
N GLU A 24 -31.33 -14.29 -31.98
CA GLU A 24 -30.98 -13.49 -33.16
C GLU A 24 -29.61 -13.90 -33.73
N SER A 25 -28.61 -14.09 -32.86
CA SER A 25 -27.25 -14.50 -33.28
C SER A 25 -27.20 -15.85 -33.99
N LEU A 26 -28.18 -16.74 -33.76
CA LEU A 26 -28.27 -18.06 -34.39
C LEU A 26 -28.96 -18.02 -35.76
N THR A 27 -29.64 -16.92 -36.10
CA THR A 27 -30.40 -16.80 -37.36
C THR A 27 -29.52 -16.95 -38.61
N PRO A 28 -28.33 -16.31 -38.70
CA PRO A 28 -27.42 -16.51 -39.84
C PRO A 28 -26.98 -17.98 -40.01
N LEU A 29 -26.71 -18.70 -38.92
CA LEU A 29 -26.35 -20.12 -38.95
C LEU A 29 -27.51 -20.98 -39.48
N ARG A 30 -28.73 -20.71 -39.01
CA ARG A 30 -29.96 -21.41 -39.46
C ARG A 30 -30.27 -21.16 -40.94
N ALA A 31 -29.90 -20.00 -41.48
CA ALA A 31 -29.98 -19.73 -42.91
C ALA A 31 -28.87 -20.43 -43.71
N ALA A 32 -27.68 -20.59 -43.12
CA ALA A 32 -26.53 -21.18 -43.79
C ALA A 32 -26.61 -22.71 -43.91
N ILE A 33 -27.21 -23.43 -42.96
CA ILE A 33 -27.33 -24.90 -42.98
C ILE A 33 -28.71 -25.36 -42.51
N PRO A 34 -29.19 -26.55 -42.93
CA PRO A 34 -30.44 -27.10 -42.41
C PRO A 34 -30.37 -27.29 -40.89
N CYS A 35 -31.06 -26.43 -40.16
CA CYS A 35 -31.09 -26.41 -38.70
C CYS A 35 -32.49 -26.69 -38.15
N GLN A 36 -32.53 -27.19 -36.92
CA GLN A 36 -33.74 -27.30 -36.11
C GLN A 36 -33.44 -26.72 -34.72
N LEU A 37 -34.16 -25.69 -34.30
CA LEU A 37 -34.07 -25.10 -32.96
C LEU A 37 -35.11 -25.73 -32.03
N VAL A 38 -34.63 -26.43 -31.01
CA VAL A 38 -35.44 -27.11 -30.00
C VAL A 38 -35.19 -26.44 -28.66
N MET A 39 -36.25 -25.99 -28.01
CA MET A 39 -36.17 -25.25 -26.75
C MET A 39 -37.07 -25.86 -25.69
N ALA A 40 -36.64 -25.82 -24.42
CA ALA A 40 -37.48 -26.17 -23.28
C ALA A 40 -37.52 -25.03 -22.25
N ASP A 41 -38.72 -24.55 -21.95
CA ASP A 41 -39.00 -23.61 -20.88
C ASP A 41 -39.07 -24.38 -19.55
N THR A 42 -38.24 -23.98 -18.58
CA THR A 42 -38.19 -24.63 -17.26
C THR A 42 -39.00 -23.93 -16.16
N GLY A 43 -39.95 -23.09 -16.58
CA GLY A 43 -40.92 -22.42 -15.72
C GLY A 43 -40.67 -20.92 -15.65
N SER A 44 -40.61 -20.26 -16.81
CA SER A 44 -40.45 -18.82 -16.94
C SER A 44 -41.74 -18.06 -16.59
N ALA A 45 -41.58 -16.88 -16.00
CA ALA A 45 -42.67 -15.97 -15.61
C ALA A 45 -42.42 -14.50 -16.00
N ASP A 46 -41.32 -14.21 -16.70
CA ASP A 46 -40.87 -12.86 -17.06
C ASP A 46 -41.13 -12.46 -18.53
N GLY A 47 -41.87 -13.31 -19.27
CA GLY A 47 -42.12 -13.13 -20.71
C GLY A 47 -41.12 -13.84 -21.63
N SER A 48 -40.08 -14.50 -21.11
CA SER A 48 -39.10 -15.24 -21.91
C SER A 48 -39.73 -16.26 -22.86
N ARG A 49 -40.81 -16.92 -22.44
CA ARG A 49 -41.53 -17.89 -23.26
C ARG A 49 -42.06 -17.28 -24.56
N ALA A 50 -42.69 -16.10 -24.47
CA ALA A 50 -43.28 -15.43 -25.62
C ALA A 50 -42.21 -15.02 -26.64
N VAL A 51 -40.99 -14.72 -26.19
CA VAL A 51 -39.83 -14.51 -27.07
C VAL A 51 -39.43 -15.84 -27.72
N ALA A 52 -39.27 -16.92 -26.95
CA ALA A 52 -38.88 -18.23 -27.49
C ALA A 52 -39.86 -18.75 -28.57
N GLU A 53 -41.17 -18.54 -28.41
CA GLU A 53 -42.21 -18.92 -29.37
C GLU A 53 -42.01 -18.31 -30.77
N GLN A 54 -41.34 -17.16 -30.87
CA GLN A 54 -41.09 -16.50 -32.15
C GLN A 54 -39.97 -17.17 -32.96
N TYR A 55 -39.06 -17.90 -32.31
CA TYR A 55 -37.85 -18.43 -32.94
C TYR A 55 -37.81 -19.96 -32.98
N ALA A 56 -38.36 -20.63 -31.97
CA ALA A 56 -38.26 -22.08 -31.78
C ALA A 56 -39.02 -22.86 -32.86
N ASP A 57 -38.40 -23.91 -33.42
CA ASP A 57 -39.10 -24.87 -34.28
C ASP A 57 -39.90 -25.87 -33.44
N ILE A 58 -39.38 -26.19 -32.24
CA ILE A 58 -40.04 -26.99 -31.23
C ILE A 58 -39.84 -26.30 -29.88
N LEU A 59 -40.92 -25.92 -29.22
CA LEU A 59 -40.91 -25.41 -27.85
C LEU A 59 -41.63 -26.39 -26.93
N LEU A 60 -41.01 -26.69 -25.78
CA LEU A 60 -41.49 -27.66 -24.80
C LEU A 60 -41.62 -27.01 -23.42
N ASP A 61 -42.54 -27.55 -22.62
CA ASP A 61 -42.60 -27.30 -21.19
C ASP A 61 -41.89 -28.43 -20.44
N PHE A 62 -40.94 -28.07 -19.58
CA PHE A 62 -40.28 -29.01 -18.68
C PHE A 62 -40.13 -28.40 -17.29
N PRO A 63 -41.03 -28.70 -16.32
CA PRO A 63 -40.91 -28.15 -14.97
C PRO A 63 -39.52 -28.40 -14.37
N TRP A 64 -38.93 -27.37 -13.75
CA TRP A 64 -37.61 -27.51 -13.10
C TRP A 64 -37.65 -28.59 -12.01
N VAL A 65 -36.81 -29.63 -12.14
CA VAL A 65 -36.72 -30.78 -11.22
C VAL A 65 -35.36 -30.87 -10.50
N ASP A 66 -34.65 -29.76 -10.36
CA ASP A 66 -33.31 -29.74 -9.75
C ASP A 66 -32.27 -30.60 -10.52
N ASP A 67 -32.44 -30.75 -11.85
CA ASP A 67 -31.54 -31.51 -12.73
C ASP A 67 -31.45 -30.87 -14.13
N PHE A 68 -30.30 -30.25 -14.42
CA PHE A 68 -30.01 -29.64 -15.73
C PHE A 68 -29.89 -30.67 -16.85
N ALA A 69 -29.30 -31.85 -16.59
CA ALA A 69 -29.19 -32.91 -17.57
C ALA A 69 -30.56 -33.46 -17.98
N ALA A 70 -31.51 -33.57 -17.03
CA ALA A 70 -32.88 -33.97 -17.34
C ALA A 70 -33.54 -33.00 -18.33
N ALA A 71 -33.43 -31.68 -18.09
CA ALA A 71 -33.95 -30.66 -18.99
C ALA A 71 -33.29 -30.73 -20.39
N ARG A 72 -31.95 -30.84 -20.45
CA ARG A 72 -31.23 -30.97 -21.72
C ARG A 72 -31.54 -32.26 -22.46
N ASN A 73 -31.78 -33.37 -21.75
CA ASN A 73 -32.13 -34.64 -22.37
C ASN A 73 -33.53 -34.62 -23.00
N VAL A 74 -34.50 -33.91 -22.40
CA VAL A 74 -35.84 -33.70 -23.01
C VAL A 74 -35.73 -32.93 -24.33
N VAL A 75 -34.88 -31.91 -24.38
CA VAL A 75 -34.55 -31.20 -25.62
C VAL A 75 -33.88 -32.15 -26.63
N LEU A 76 -32.87 -32.91 -26.19
CA LEU A 76 -32.12 -33.83 -27.03
C LEU A 76 -32.98 -34.95 -27.66
N ASP A 77 -34.02 -35.40 -26.95
CA ASP A 77 -34.98 -36.39 -27.45
C ASP A 77 -35.84 -35.87 -28.61
N ARG A 78 -36.05 -34.55 -28.70
CA ARG A 78 -36.77 -33.90 -29.81
C ARG A 78 -35.88 -33.43 -30.94
N CYS A 79 -34.57 -33.39 -30.73
CA CYS A 79 -33.61 -33.15 -31.80
C CYS A 79 -33.70 -34.24 -32.87
N THR A 80 -33.53 -33.87 -34.14
CA THR A 80 -33.52 -34.81 -35.29
C THR A 80 -32.27 -34.67 -36.17
N GLY A 81 -31.43 -33.68 -35.87
CA GLY A 81 -30.17 -33.41 -36.55
C GLY A 81 -29.16 -34.56 -36.43
N GLU A 82 -28.25 -34.65 -37.41
CA GLU A 82 -27.09 -35.54 -37.30
C GLU A 82 -26.19 -35.12 -36.12
N TRP A 83 -26.03 -33.81 -35.96
CA TRP A 83 -25.32 -33.19 -34.83
C TRP A 83 -26.29 -32.42 -33.95
N CYS A 84 -25.99 -32.35 -32.66
CA CYS A 84 -26.64 -31.45 -31.72
C CYS A 84 -25.62 -30.44 -31.22
N LEU A 85 -25.97 -29.15 -31.23
CA LEU A 85 -25.26 -28.06 -30.58
C LEU A 85 -26.12 -27.56 -29.44
N THR A 86 -25.54 -27.29 -28.29
CA THR A 86 -26.28 -26.74 -27.16
C THR A 86 -25.76 -25.36 -26.83
N VAL A 87 -26.66 -24.41 -26.59
CA VAL A 87 -26.36 -22.99 -26.34
C VAL A 87 -27.14 -22.56 -25.11
N ASP A 88 -26.48 -21.81 -24.22
CA ASP A 88 -27.14 -21.20 -23.06
C ASP A 88 -27.68 -19.81 -23.41
N THR A 89 -28.69 -19.34 -22.70
CA THR A 89 -29.43 -18.10 -23.05
C THR A 89 -28.63 -16.82 -22.86
N ASP A 90 -27.60 -16.87 -22.04
CA ASP A 90 -26.62 -15.81 -21.81
C ASP A 90 -25.42 -15.88 -22.78
N GLU A 91 -25.52 -16.74 -23.81
CA GLU A 91 -24.53 -16.88 -24.88
C GLU A 91 -25.04 -16.31 -26.22
N TRP A 92 -24.12 -15.85 -27.08
CA TRP A 92 -24.44 -15.54 -28.49
C TRP A 92 -23.32 -15.95 -29.43
N LEU A 93 -23.68 -16.41 -30.63
CA LEU A 93 -22.73 -16.87 -31.63
C LEU A 93 -22.03 -15.69 -32.32
N ASP A 94 -20.71 -15.77 -32.44
CA ASP A 94 -19.93 -14.80 -33.22
C ASP A 94 -20.34 -14.81 -34.70
N SER A 95 -20.24 -13.66 -35.36
CA SER A 95 -20.48 -13.52 -36.79
C SER A 95 -19.57 -14.41 -37.66
N ASP A 96 -18.34 -14.69 -37.23
CA ASP A 96 -17.45 -15.67 -37.88
C ASP A 96 -17.72 -17.08 -37.34
N PHE A 97 -18.69 -17.77 -37.94
CA PHE A 97 -18.98 -19.18 -37.69
C PHE A 97 -18.61 -20.08 -38.88
N GLY A 98 -17.79 -19.60 -39.81
CA GLY A 98 -17.47 -20.29 -41.07
C GLY A 98 -16.90 -21.69 -40.85
N GLN A 99 -16.04 -21.85 -39.84
CA GLN A 99 -15.46 -23.16 -39.49
C GLN A 99 -16.53 -24.19 -39.09
N LEU A 100 -17.61 -23.77 -38.41
CA LEU A 100 -18.71 -24.64 -38.03
C LEU A 100 -19.44 -25.17 -39.27
N VAL A 101 -19.72 -24.28 -40.23
CA VAL A 101 -20.38 -24.64 -41.50
C VAL A 101 -19.50 -25.59 -42.32
N ASP A 102 -18.21 -25.28 -42.45
CA ASP A 102 -17.25 -26.10 -43.19
C ASP A 102 -17.09 -27.48 -42.56
N PHE A 103 -17.03 -27.56 -41.24
CA PHE A 103 -17.01 -28.82 -40.50
C PHE A 103 -18.26 -29.65 -40.79
N LEU A 104 -19.45 -29.07 -40.59
CA LEU A 104 -20.73 -29.76 -40.74
C LEU A 104 -21.01 -30.17 -42.18
N ARG A 105 -20.58 -29.40 -43.18
CA ARG A 105 -20.71 -29.79 -44.60
C ARG A 105 -19.62 -30.75 -45.06
N GLY A 106 -18.46 -30.72 -44.40
CA GLY A 106 -17.28 -31.51 -44.75
C GLY A 106 -17.45 -33.01 -44.56
N LYS A 107 -16.71 -33.79 -45.37
CA LYS A 107 -16.69 -35.27 -45.29
C LYS A 107 -16.01 -35.79 -44.01
N LYS A 108 -15.11 -35.00 -43.41
CA LYS A 108 -14.36 -35.40 -42.21
C LYS A 108 -15.21 -35.40 -40.93
N ARG A 109 -16.40 -34.78 -40.91
CA ARG A 109 -17.28 -34.81 -39.73
C ARG A 109 -17.60 -36.22 -39.25
N GLY A 110 -17.64 -37.19 -40.18
CA GLY A 110 -17.91 -38.59 -39.86
C GLY A 110 -16.83 -39.27 -39.02
N GLN A 111 -15.65 -38.65 -38.88
CA GLN A 111 -14.51 -39.14 -38.08
C GLN A 111 -14.60 -38.72 -36.61
N TYR A 112 -15.53 -37.81 -36.28
CA TYR A 112 -15.68 -37.24 -34.95
C TYR A 112 -17.07 -37.53 -34.40
N ASP A 113 -17.12 -37.71 -33.09
CA ASP A 113 -18.33 -37.91 -32.32
C ASP A 113 -18.73 -36.64 -31.56
N MET A 114 -17.74 -35.84 -31.17
CA MET A 114 -17.94 -34.62 -30.39
C MET A 114 -17.18 -33.45 -30.98
N ALA A 115 -17.67 -32.24 -30.75
CA ALA A 115 -16.92 -31.03 -31.04
C ALA A 115 -17.00 -30.04 -29.86
N SER A 116 -15.85 -29.43 -29.57
CA SER A 116 -15.74 -28.32 -28.64
C SER A 116 -15.63 -27.00 -29.40
N ILE A 117 -16.17 -25.94 -28.81
CA ILE A 117 -16.14 -24.58 -29.34
C ILE A 117 -15.63 -23.65 -28.25
N ILE A 118 -15.17 -22.46 -28.64
CA ILE A 118 -14.71 -21.47 -27.67
C ILE A 118 -15.94 -20.84 -27.02
N GLN A 119 -16.02 -20.92 -25.70
CA GLN A 119 -16.85 -20.06 -24.88
C GLN A 119 -15.98 -18.91 -24.38
N ARG A 120 -16.32 -17.68 -24.78
CA ARG A 120 -15.62 -16.46 -24.41
C ARG A 120 -16.34 -15.80 -23.24
N ASN A 121 -15.77 -15.94 -22.05
CA ASN A 121 -16.35 -15.40 -20.82
C ASN A 121 -15.84 -13.98 -20.60
N TYR A 122 -16.71 -12.99 -20.76
CA TYR A 122 -16.34 -11.59 -20.56
C TYR A 122 -16.21 -11.26 -19.06
N GLN A 123 -15.26 -10.39 -18.72
CA GLN A 123 -14.94 -9.93 -17.36
C GLN A 123 -15.30 -8.45 -17.08
N ASP A 124 -15.52 -7.65 -18.13
CA ASP A 124 -16.09 -6.31 -18.03
C ASP A 124 -17.31 -6.08 -18.95
N LYS A 125 -18.17 -5.12 -18.57
CA LYS A 125 -19.39 -4.72 -19.28
C LYS A 125 -19.16 -4.11 -20.67
N HIS A 126 -17.92 -3.70 -20.97
CA HIS A 126 -17.52 -3.15 -22.26
C HIS A 126 -16.99 -4.23 -23.21
N LEU A 127 -17.03 -5.51 -22.81
CA LEU A 127 -16.63 -6.66 -23.60
C LEU A 127 -15.16 -6.60 -24.05
N ARG A 128 -14.27 -6.04 -23.23
CA ARG A 128 -12.85 -5.82 -23.59
C ARG A 128 -11.93 -6.92 -23.06
N ALA A 129 -12.15 -7.34 -21.81
CA ALA A 129 -11.42 -8.40 -21.13
C ALA A 129 -12.26 -9.67 -21.11
N TYR A 130 -11.65 -10.79 -21.49
CA TYR A 130 -12.32 -12.09 -21.53
C TYR A 130 -11.35 -13.25 -21.33
N GLY A 131 -11.88 -14.39 -20.90
CA GLY A 131 -11.19 -15.68 -20.87
C GLY A 131 -11.87 -16.69 -21.80
N ASP A 132 -11.08 -17.38 -22.62
CA ASP A 132 -11.56 -18.37 -23.59
C ASP A 132 -11.40 -19.80 -23.05
N PHE A 133 -12.48 -20.58 -23.10
CA PHE A 133 -12.52 -21.98 -22.68
C PHE A 133 -13.11 -22.87 -23.79
N PHE A 134 -12.57 -24.07 -24.00
CA PHE A 134 -13.15 -25.04 -24.94
C PHE A 134 -14.32 -25.78 -24.29
N ALA A 135 -15.54 -25.32 -24.57
CA ALA A 135 -16.75 -25.94 -24.11
C ALA A 135 -17.15 -27.11 -25.02
N MET A 136 -17.37 -28.29 -24.44
CA MET A 136 -17.88 -29.47 -25.16
C MET A 136 -19.37 -29.30 -25.47
N ARG A 137 -19.69 -28.55 -26.53
CA ARG A 137 -21.06 -28.11 -26.86
C ARG A 137 -21.75 -28.96 -27.93
N MET A 138 -21.02 -29.82 -28.65
CA MET A 138 -21.59 -30.60 -29.74
C MET A 138 -21.39 -32.10 -29.63
N GLY A 139 -22.41 -32.86 -29.99
CA GLY A 139 -22.36 -34.33 -30.08
C GLY A 139 -23.14 -34.88 -31.26
N ARG A 140 -22.62 -35.95 -31.85
CA ARG A 140 -23.20 -36.62 -33.01
C ARG A 140 -24.21 -37.67 -32.57
N ARG A 141 -25.41 -37.67 -33.13
CA ARG A 141 -26.45 -38.64 -32.76
C ARG A 141 -26.30 -40.01 -33.42
N CYS A 142 -25.42 -40.14 -34.41
CA CYS A 142 -25.26 -41.39 -35.16
C CYS A 142 -24.34 -42.38 -34.41
N GLY A 143 -24.80 -43.63 -34.29
CA GLY A 143 -23.96 -44.74 -33.81
C GLY A 143 -23.95 -44.99 -32.30
N GLY A 144 -24.76 -44.28 -31.51
CA GLY A 144 -24.89 -44.48 -30.07
C GLY A 144 -26.05 -43.69 -29.45
N GLU A 145 -26.36 -43.96 -28.18
CA GLU A 145 -27.37 -43.22 -27.41
C GLU A 145 -26.72 -42.02 -26.69
N LEU A 146 -26.77 -40.85 -27.33
CA LEU A 146 -26.20 -39.59 -26.82
C LEU A 146 -27.06 -39.02 -25.68
N ARG A 147 -26.46 -38.73 -24.52
CA ARG A 147 -27.13 -38.26 -23.30
C ARG A 147 -26.28 -37.27 -22.51
N TYR A 148 -26.93 -36.30 -21.88
CA TYR A 148 -26.36 -35.50 -20.80
C TYR A 148 -26.35 -36.29 -19.50
N GLN A 149 -25.27 -36.19 -18.73
CA GLN A 149 -25.10 -36.79 -17.40
C GLN A 149 -24.61 -35.76 -16.38
N GLY A 150 -25.04 -35.92 -15.12
CA GLY A 150 -24.76 -35.03 -13.99
C GLY A 150 -25.88 -34.00 -13.81
N ALA A 151 -26.45 -33.88 -12.61
CA ALA A 151 -27.56 -32.96 -12.34
C ALA A 151 -27.18 -31.48 -12.50
N ILE A 152 -25.88 -31.17 -12.41
CA ILE A 152 -25.28 -29.85 -12.61
C ILE A 152 -23.88 -29.99 -13.21
N HIS A 153 -23.44 -28.99 -13.99
CA HIS A 153 -22.18 -29.05 -14.74
C HIS A 153 -22.13 -30.31 -15.63
N GLU A 154 -23.30 -30.58 -16.20
CA GLU A 154 -23.64 -31.73 -17.01
C GLU A 154 -22.72 -31.84 -18.21
N TYR A 155 -22.44 -33.08 -18.62
CA TYR A 155 -21.61 -33.34 -19.78
C TYR A 155 -22.29 -34.30 -20.72
N LEU A 156 -22.02 -34.11 -22.00
CA LEU A 156 -22.57 -34.92 -23.07
C LEU A 156 -21.69 -36.16 -23.28
N THR A 157 -22.30 -37.35 -23.33
CA THR A 157 -21.61 -38.63 -23.52
C THR A 157 -22.54 -39.66 -24.16
N TYR A 158 -22.01 -40.84 -24.51
CA TYR A 158 -22.81 -41.97 -24.98
C TYR A 158 -23.06 -42.97 -23.84
N ARG A 159 -24.29 -43.48 -23.76
CA ARG A 159 -24.66 -44.48 -22.75
C ARG A 159 -24.20 -45.90 -23.09
N ASN A 160 -24.12 -46.20 -24.39
CA ASN A 160 -23.96 -47.56 -24.92
C ASN A 160 -22.62 -47.80 -25.62
N ARG A 161 -21.72 -46.81 -25.62
CA ARG A 161 -20.35 -46.94 -26.16
C ARG A 161 -19.44 -45.85 -25.61
N GLU A 162 -18.14 -45.99 -25.84
CA GLU A 162 -17.18 -44.91 -25.58
C GLU A 162 -17.28 -43.82 -26.65
N THR A 163 -16.94 -42.59 -26.24
CA THR A 163 -16.81 -41.44 -27.13
C THR A 163 -15.56 -41.60 -28.00
N GLY A 164 -15.74 -41.54 -29.32
CA GLY A 164 -14.67 -41.59 -30.31
C GLY A 164 -13.91 -40.26 -30.46
N GLY A 165 -13.67 -39.85 -31.70
CA GLY A 165 -12.89 -38.65 -32.01
C GLY A 165 -13.56 -37.37 -31.52
N CYS A 166 -12.78 -36.46 -30.92
CA CYS A 166 -13.22 -35.11 -30.60
C CYS A 166 -12.42 -34.10 -31.43
N ILE A 167 -13.10 -33.05 -31.90
CA ILE A 167 -12.47 -31.93 -32.60
C ILE A 167 -12.66 -30.62 -31.81
N ALA A 168 -11.69 -29.72 -31.88
CA ALA A 168 -11.80 -28.36 -31.38
C ALA A 168 -12.01 -27.40 -32.55
N LEU A 169 -13.11 -26.66 -32.53
CA LEU A 169 -13.43 -25.64 -33.52
C LEU A 169 -12.98 -24.28 -32.98
N GLN A 170 -11.68 -23.99 -33.12
CA GLN A 170 -11.00 -22.80 -32.58
C GLN A 170 -11.51 -21.44 -33.08
N ARG A 171 -12.27 -21.42 -34.19
CA ARG A 171 -12.83 -20.19 -34.77
C ARG A 171 -14.34 -20.10 -34.58
N VAL A 172 -14.91 -20.94 -33.73
CA VAL A 172 -16.34 -20.89 -33.40
C VAL A 172 -16.44 -20.40 -31.97
N ILE A 173 -16.93 -19.17 -31.80
CA ILE A 173 -16.98 -18.50 -30.52
C ILE A 173 -18.45 -18.31 -30.11
N LEU A 174 -18.81 -18.80 -28.93
CA LEU A 174 -19.97 -18.36 -28.17
C LEU A 174 -19.50 -17.33 -27.15
N HIS A 175 -19.93 -16.10 -27.33
CA HIS A 175 -19.72 -15.01 -26.40
C HIS A 175 -20.63 -15.18 -25.20
N HIS A 176 -20.13 -15.02 -23.98
CA HIS A 176 -20.85 -15.27 -22.72
C HIS A 176 -20.76 -14.08 -21.78
N ASP A 177 -21.92 -13.54 -21.38
CA ASP A 177 -22.03 -12.37 -20.49
C ASP A 177 -22.75 -12.68 -19.15
N GLY A 178 -22.94 -13.96 -18.82
CA GLY A 178 -23.70 -14.41 -17.65
C GLY A 178 -23.14 -14.03 -16.27
N TYR A 179 -22.06 -13.24 -16.23
CA TYR A 179 -21.44 -12.67 -15.02
C TYR A 179 -21.66 -11.16 -14.87
N PHE A 180 -22.28 -10.50 -15.85
CA PHE A 180 -22.66 -9.09 -15.74
C PHE A 180 -24.05 -8.95 -15.18
N GLU A 181 -24.20 -8.05 -14.21
CA GLU A 181 -25.45 -7.68 -13.55
C GLU A 181 -25.97 -8.69 -12.51
N VAL A 182 -25.08 -9.27 -11.73
CA VAL A 182 -25.49 -10.14 -10.63
C VAL A 182 -25.15 -9.46 -9.30
N ASP A 183 -26.18 -8.93 -8.64
CA ASP A 183 -26.15 -8.62 -7.20
C ASP A 183 -25.36 -9.72 -6.46
N PRO A 184 -24.38 -9.40 -5.61
CA PRO A 184 -23.67 -10.39 -4.79
C PRO A 184 -24.60 -11.44 -4.14
N GLY A 185 -25.82 -11.04 -3.77
CA GLY A 185 -26.86 -11.94 -3.27
C GLY A 185 -27.31 -13.01 -4.27
N HIS A 186 -27.39 -12.70 -5.57
CA HIS A 186 -27.76 -13.65 -6.62
C HIS A 186 -26.61 -14.61 -6.96
N ILE A 187 -25.35 -14.15 -6.97
CA ILE A 187 -24.18 -15.05 -7.11
C ILE A 187 -24.18 -16.07 -5.97
N ARG A 188 -24.38 -15.60 -4.73
CA ARG A 188 -24.44 -16.47 -3.55
C ARG A 188 -25.56 -17.50 -3.65
N LYS A 189 -26.77 -17.11 -4.07
CA LYS A 189 -27.89 -18.04 -4.30
C LYS A 189 -27.57 -19.09 -5.37
N LYS A 190 -26.90 -18.68 -6.45
CA LYS A 190 -26.45 -19.60 -7.51
C LYS A 190 -25.44 -20.61 -6.98
N LEU A 191 -24.43 -20.17 -6.23
CA LEU A 191 -23.43 -21.04 -5.61
C LEU A 191 -24.07 -22.01 -4.60
N GLN A 192 -24.97 -21.52 -3.74
CA GLN A 192 -25.72 -22.34 -2.78
C GLN A 192 -26.55 -23.43 -3.47
N ARG A 193 -27.29 -23.07 -4.52
CA ARG A 193 -28.04 -24.04 -5.34
C ARG A 193 -27.09 -25.07 -5.93
N ASN A 194 -25.99 -24.62 -6.52
CA ASN A 194 -25.03 -25.50 -7.18
C ASN A 194 -24.43 -26.51 -6.20
N MET A 195 -23.95 -26.04 -5.03
CA MET A 195 -23.41 -26.90 -3.98
C MET A 195 -24.41 -27.90 -3.44
N ARG A 196 -25.68 -27.50 -3.28
CA ARG A 196 -26.75 -28.42 -2.87
C ARG A 196 -26.93 -29.57 -3.88
N LEU A 197 -26.92 -29.27 -5.18
CA LEU A 197 -27.03 -30.29 -6.23
C LEU A 197 -25.81 -31.20 -6.27
N LEU A 198 -24.60 -30.64 -6.17
CA LEU A 198 -23.35 -31.38 -6.15
C LEU A 198 -23.26 -32.34 -4.95
N ARG A 199 -23.64 -31.89 -3.76
CA ARG A 199 -23.69 -32.75 -2.56
C ARG A 199 -24.67 -33.91 -2.73
N SER A 200 -25.84 -33.68 -3.32
CA SER A 200 -26.79 -34.75 -3.62
C SER A 200 -26.24 -35.77 -4.63
N GLU A 201 -25.46 -35.33 -5.62
CA GLU A 201 -24.77 -36.26 -6.53
C GLU A 201 -23.68 -37.05 -5.82
N LEU A 202 -22.93 -36.44 -4.89
CA LEU A 202 -21.94 -37.14 -4.07
C LEU A 202 -22.57 -38.14 -3.09
N GLU A 203 -23.79 -37.91 -2.60
CA GLU A 203 -24.50 -38.93 -1.80
C GLU A 203 -24.76 -40.20 -2.62
N LYS A 204 -25.09 -40.05 -3.92
CA LYS A 204 -25.32 -41.17 -4.84
C LYS A 204 -24.02 -41.83 -5.29
N ARG A 205 -22.96 -41.02 -5.48
CA ARG A 205 -21.65 -41.45 -5.99
C ARG A 205 -20.51 -40.77 -5.20
N PRO A 206 -20.18 -41.27 -4.00
CA PRO A 206 -19.24 -40.58 -3.09
C PRO A 206 -17.80 -40.43 -3.59
N GLU A 207 -17.41 -41.28 -4.55
CA GLU A 207 -16.08 -41.34 -5.13
C GLU A 207 -16.04 -40.79 -6.58
N ASP A 208 -17.07 -40.06 -7.02
CA ASP A 208 -17.05 -39.43 -8.34
C ASP A 208 -16.07 -38.25 -8.38
N ILE A 209 -14.89 -38.50 -8.95
CA ILE A 209 -13.78 -37.53 -8.96
C ILE A 209 -14.11 -36.23 -9.69
N ARG A 210 -15.00 -36.27 -10.69
CA ARG A 210 -15.45 -35.08 -11.41
C ARG A 210 -16.32 -34.22 -10.52
N THR A 211 -17.30 -34.81 -9.83
CA THR A 211 -18.21 -34.12 -8.92
C THR A 211 -17.45 -33.53 -7.74
N LEU A 212 -16.46 -34.24 -7.19
CA LEU A 212 -15.55 -33.69 -6.18
C LEU A 212 -14.78 -32.46 -6.71
N GLY A 213 -14.23 -32.55 -7.93
CA GLY A 213 -13.58 -31.41 -8.57
C GLY A 213 -14.52 -30.20 -8.76
N GLN A 214 -15.80 -30.43 -9.04
CA GLN A 214 -16.81 -29.37 -9.15
C GLN A 214 -17.18 -28.78 -7.77
N CYS A 215 -17.13 -29.60 -6.71
CA CYS A 215 -17.29 -29.11 -5.34
C CYS A 215 -16.12 -28.21 -4.92
N ILE A 216 -14.88 -28.51 -5.35
CA ILE A 216 -13.74 -27.62 -5.11
C ILE A 216 -13.97 -26.23 -5.74
N ASP A 217 -14.53 -26.17 -6.95
CA ASP A 217 -14.80 -24.90 -7.63
C ASP A 217 -15.98 -24.12 -7.01
N SER A 218 -16.93 -24.83 -6.41
CA SER A 218 -18.20 -24.26 -5.94
C SER A 218 -18.25 -24.05 -4.41
N ALA A 219 -17.23 -24.49 -3.68
CA ALA A 219 -17.17 -24.40 -2.22
C ALA A 219 -17.31 -22.95 -1.72
N GLU A 220 -18.08 -22.76 -0.65
CA GLU A 220 -18.36 -21.41 -0.12
C GLU A 220 -17.22 -20.86 0.75
N ASN A 221 -16.37 -21.73 1.27
CA ASN A 221 -15.29 -21.37 2.17
C ASN A 221 -14.09 -22.31 2.00
N GLU A 222 -12.94 -21.85 2.48
CA GLU A 222 -11.66 -22.55 2.31
C GLU A 222 -11.59 -23.90 3.04
N ARG A 223 -12.28 -24.07 4.17
CA ARG A 223 -12.33 -25.35 4.90
C ARG A 223 -13.01 -26.42 4.06
N GLU A 224 -14.17 -26.10 3.49
CA GLU A 224 -14.91 -27.02 2.62
C GLU A 224 -14.14 -27.32 1.34
N LYS A 225 -13.56 -26.30 0.71
CA LYS A 225 -12.70 -26.45 -0.46
C LYS A 225 -11.55 -27.44 -0.19
N ARG A 226 -10.94 -27.31 0.99
CA ARG A 226 -9.87 -28.21 1.43
C ARG A 226 -10.35 -29.63 1.66
N GLU A 227 -11.49 -29.83 2.33
CA GLU A 227 -12.06 -31.16 2.53
C GLU A 227 -12.27 -31.91 1.21
N TYR A 228 -12.86 -31.26 0.21
CA TYR A 228 -13.03 -31.86 -1.12
C TYR A 228 -11.69 -32.09 -1.83
N THR A 229 -10.71 -31.23 -1.61
CA THR A 229 -9.34 -31.40 -2.15
C THR A 229 -8.67 -32.65 -1.57
N ASP A 230 -8.78 -32.86 -0.27
CA ASP A 230 -8.17 -34.02 0.41
C ASP A 230 -8.84 -35.33 -0.02
N ARG A 231 -10.18 -35.35 -0.10
CA ARG A 231 -10.93 -36.49 -0.67
C ARG A 231 -10.53 -36.78 -2.11
N THR A 232 -10.39 -35.75 -2.93
CA THR A 232 -9.94 -35.87 -4.32
C THR A 232 -8.51 -36.43 -4.39
N ARG A 233 -7.61 -35.94 -3.54
CA ARG A 233 -6.22 -36.39 -3.47
C ARG A 233 -6.12 -37.86 -3.06
N GLU A 234 -6.95 -38.31 -2.13
CA GLU A 234 -7.02 -39.71 -1.73
C GLU A 234 -7.45 -40.63 -2.89
N LEU A 235 -8.47 -40.24 -3.65
CA LEU A 235 -8.90 -41.00 -4.83
C LEU A 235 -7.81 -41.07 -5.90
N LEU A 236 -7.09 -39.97 -6.14
CA LEU A 236 -5.96 -39.95 -7.08
C LEU A 236 -4.90 -40.98 -6.69
N ARG A 237 -4.53 -41.05 -5.40
CA ARG A 237 -3.54 -42.01 -4.89
C ARG A 237 -4.02 -43.47 -5.00
N ARG A 238 -5.32 -43.72 -4.83
CA ARG A 238 -5.91 -45.06 -4.93
C ARG A 238 -6.13 -45.53 -6.37
N ALA A 239 -6.24 -44.61 -7.32
CA ALA A 239 -6.54 -44.93 -8.72
C ALA A 239 -5.46 -45.84 -9.34
N LYS A 240 -5.86 -47.00 -9.85
CA LYS A 240 -4.97 -47.98 -10.52
C LYS A 240 -5.19 -47.96 -12.03
N GLY A 241 -4.12 -48.19 -12.79
CA GLY A 241 -4.17 -48.27 -14.25
C GLY A 241 -4.19 -46.90 -14.95
N PRO A 242 -4.60 -46.86 -16.25
CA PRO A 242 -4.65 -45.64 -17.02
C PRO A 242 -5.63 -44.61 -16.42
N LEU A 243 -5.15 -43.39 -16.23
CA LEU A 243 -5.95 -42.31 -15.68
C LEU A 243 -6.91 -41.73 -16.73
N SER A 244 -8.15 -41.47 -16.31
CA SER A 244 -9.10 -40.73 -17.14
C SER A 244 -8.77 -39.23 -17.17
N VAL A 245 -9.34 -38.49 -18.13
CA VAL A 245 -9.17 -37.02 -18.18
C VAL A 245 -9.65 -36.34 -16.90
N GLY A 246 -10.69 -36.87 -16.24
CA GLY A 246 -11.16 -36.36 -14.95
C GLY A 246 -10.09 -36.42 -13.85
N HIS A 247 -9.22 -37.44 -13.86
CA HIS A 247 -8.09 -37.53 -12.93
C HIS A 247 -7.02 -36.48 -13.23
N VAL A 248 -6.77 -36.18 -14.51
CA VAL A 248 -5.81 -35.13 -14.92
C VAL A 248 -6.28 -33.75 -14.45
N VAL A 249 -7.56 -33.44 -14.65
CA VAL A 249 -8.17 -32.19 -14.17
C VAL A 249 -8.17 -32.14 -12.64
N ALA A 250 -8.36 -33.26 -11.95
CA ALA A 250 -8.28 -33.32 -10.50
C ALA A 250 -6.87 -32.97 -9.96
N TYR A 251 -5.79 -33.40 -10.62
CA TYR A 251 -4.44 -32.94 -10.26
C TYR A 251 -4.28 -31.43 -10.39
N GLN A 252 -4.75 -30.84 -11.50
CA GLN A 252 -4.72 -29.39 -11.71
C GLN A 252 -5.46 -28.65 -10.57
N LYS A 253 -6.64 -29.13 -10.17
CA LYS A 253 -7.42 -28.54 -9.08
C LYS A 253 -6.73 -28.67 -7.72
N CYS A 254 -6.26 -29.86 -7.35
CA CYS A 254 -5.56 -30.05 -6.08
C CYS A 254 -4.29 -29.18 -6.01
N THR A 255 -3.48 -29.16 -7.07
CA THR A 255 -2.26 -28.34 -7.10
C THR A 255 -2.56 -26.85 -7.04
N GLN A 256 -3.63 -26.37 -7.68
CA GLN A 256 -4.06 -24.97 -7.54
C GLN A 256 -4.39 -24.65 -6.07
N VAL A 257 -5.20 -25.49 -5.40
CA VAL A 257 -5.57 -25.26 -4.00
C VAL A 257 -4.35 -25.25 -3.08
N TYR A 258 -3.46 -26.24 -3.21
CA TYR A 258 -2.23 -26.29 -2.41
C TYR A 258 -1.32 -25.09 -2.67
N TYR A 259 -1.25 -24.62 -3.92
CA TYR A 259 -0.49 -23.41 -4.26
C TYR A 259 -1.08 -22.15 -3.60
N ASP A 260 -2.41 -21.98 -3.70
CA ASP A 260 -3.14 -20.83 -3.14
C ASP A 260 -3.04 -20.80 -1.60
N HIS A 261 -3.08 -21.98 -0.96
CA HIS A 261 -2.91 -22.14 0.49
C HIS A 261 -1.44 -22.13 0.94
N GLN A 262 -0.50 -21.99 0.01
CA GLN A 262 0.95 -22.01 0.25
C GLN A 262 1.47 -23.30 0.91
N GLU A 263 0.80 -24.42 0.67
CA GLU A 263 1.15 -25.74 1.20
C GLU A 263 2.18 -26.42 0.32
N ASN A 264 3.40 -25.88 0.34
CA ASN A 264 4.43 -26.21 -0.64
C ASN A 264 4.78 -27.71 -0.68
N GLU A 265 4.78 -28.42 0.46
CA GLU A 265 5.05 -29.87 0.50
C GLU A 265 3.95 -30.70 -0.17
N LEU A 266 2.68 -30.40 0.12
CA LEU A 266 1.54 -31.08 -0.48
C LEU A 266 1.43 -30.77 -1.98
N PHE A 267 1.71 -29.52 -2.35
CA PHE A 267 1.84 -29.11 -3.75
C PHE A 267 2.88 -29.97 -4.47
N LEU A 268 4.12 -30.03 -3.95
CA LEU A 268 5.22 -30.73 -4.61
C LEU A 268 4.95 -32.23 -4.71
N ASP A 269 4.41 -32.87 -3.66
CA ASP A 269 3.98 -34.28 -3.69
C ASP A 269 2.93 -34.52 -4.80
N CYS A 270 1.90 -33.68 -4.85
CA CYS A 270 0.82 -33.80 -5.84
C CYS A 270 1.34 -33.56 -7.27
N TYR A 271 2.17 -32.53 -7.45
CA TYR A 271 2.80 -32.17 -8.72
C TYR A 271 3.74 -33.27 -9.23
N GLN A 272 4.58 -33.85 -8.37
CA GLN A 272 5.50 -34.92 -8.76
C GLN A 272 4.74 -36.16 -9.23
N GLU A 273 3.68 -36.55 -8.51
CA GLU A 273 2.82 -37.65 -8.92
C GLU A 273 2.12 -37.34 -10.25
N TRP A 274 1.58 -36.13 -10.42
CA TRP A 274 0.96 -35.68 -11.66
C TRP A 274 1.93 -35.79 -12.85
N ARG A 275 3.16 -35.30 -12.67
CA ARG A 275 4.22 -35.34 -13.68
C ARG A 275 4.62 -36.77 -14.03
N GLN A 276 4.70 -37.67 -13.05
CA GLN A 276 5.05 -39.07 -13.26
C GLN A 276 3.94 -39.83 -14.00
N ARG A 277 2.69 -39.62 -13.61
CA ARG A 277 1.55 -40.40 -14.13
C ARG A 277 0.95 -39.83 -15.40
N CYS A 278 1.08 -38.53 -15.63
CA CYS A 278 0.53 -37.82 -16.79
C CYS A 278 1.53 -36.83 -17.43
N PRO A 279 2.75 -37.26 -17.82
CA PRO A 279 3.76 -36.37 -18.42
C PRO A 279 3.31 -35.76 -19.77
N GLY A 280 2.28 -36.35 -20.39
CA GLY A 280 1.65 -35.88 -21.62
C GLY A 280 0.49 -34.90 -21.42
N SER A 281 0.19 -34.45 -20.20
CA SER A 281 -0.88 -33.48 -19.95
C SER A 281 -0.57 -32.11 -20.54
N ALA A 282 -1.57 -31.48 -21.16
CA ALA A 282 -1.51 -30.08 -21.59
C ALA A 282 -1.52 -29.13 -20.39
N LEU A 283 -2.37 -29.43 -19.39
CA LEU A 283 -2.55 -28.64 -18.17
C LEU A 283 -1.27 -28.63 -17.32
N LEU A 284 -0.56 -29.75 -17.23
CA LEU A 284 0.72 -29.84 -16.51
C LEU A 284 1.75 -28.87 -17.10
N ARG A 285 1.83 -28.77 -18.44
CA ARG A 285 2.86 -28.02 -19.16
C ARG A 285 2.74 -26.51 -19.00
N LEU A 286 1.58 -26.01 -18.58
CA LEU A 286 1.37 -24.60 -18.27
C LEU A 286 1.09 -24.40 -16.79
N ASP A 287 -0.07 -24.81 -16.30
CA ASP A 287 -0.46 -24.57 -14.91
C ASP A 287 0.48 -25.26 -13.94
N GLY A 288 0.76 -26.54 -14.17
CA GLY A 288 1.69 -27.29 -13.32
C GLY A 288 3.09 -26.66 -13.27
N GLU A 289 3.67 -26.31 -14.41
CA GLU A 289 5.02 -25.71 -14.47
C GLU A 289 5.06 -24.27 -13.90
N ALA A 290 4.03 -23.44 -14.14
CA ALA A 290 3.96 -22.10 -13.57
C ALA A 290 3.82 -22.13 -12.03
N LEU A 291 2.92 -22.96 -11.51
CA LEU A 291 2.72 -23.10 -10.06
C LEU A 291 3.95 -23.75 -9.39
N ALA A 292 4.62 -24.68 -10.08
CA ALA A 292 5.88 -25.26 -9.59
C ALA A 292 7.00 -24.22 -9.54
N ALA A 293 7.14 -23.37 -10.57
CA ALA A 293 8.08 -22.25 -10.54
C ALA A 293 7.83 -21.34 -9.34
N GLY A 294 6.58 -20.91 -9.12
CA GLY A 294 6.23 -20.06 -7.98
C GLY A 294 6.49 -20.75 -6.62
N THR A 295 6.23 -22.05 -6.52
CA THR A 295 6.46 -22.83 -5.29
C THR A 295 7.94 -22.98 -4.98
N CYS A 296 8.75 -23.39 -5.96
CA CYS A 296 10.21 -23.48 -5.82
C CYS A 296 10.83 -22.12 -5.49
N TYR A 297 10.30 -21.03 -6.06
CA TYR A 297 10.77 -19.68 -5.74
C TYR A 297 10.55 -19.32 -4.27
N ARG A 298 9.35 -19.60 -3.72
CA ARG A 298 9.06 -19.41 -2.28
C ARG A 298 10.00 -20.22 -1.38
N LEU A 299 10.35 -21.42 -1.82
CA LEU A 299 11.31 -22.30 -1.13
C LEU A 299 12.78 -21.93 -1.37
N LYS A 300 13.06 -20.85 -2.12
CA LYS A 300 14.42 -20.41 -2.49
C LYS A 300 15.20 -21.44 -3.31
N GLN A 301 14.50 -22.33 -4.01
CA GLN A 301 15.06 -23.32 -4.93
C GLN A 301 15.19 -22.68 -6.32
N TYR A 302 16.17 -21.79 -6.48
CA TYR A 302 16.26 -20.92 -7.66
C TYR A 302 16.57 -21.67 -8.96
N ASP A 303 17.45 -22.67 -8.96
CA ASP A 303 17.74 -23.47 -10.16
C ASP A 303 16.52 -24.25 -10.64
N ASP A 304 15.78 -24.88 -9.73
CA ASP A 304 14.54 -25.59 -10.04
C ASP A 304 13.47 -24.63 -10.58
N THR A 305 13.37 -23.44 -9.97
CA THR A 305 12.48 -22.37 -10.45
C THR A 305 12.77 -22.02 -11.92
N LEU A 306 14.04 -21.83 -12.28
CA LEU A 306 14.44 -21.52 -13.65
C LEU A 306 14.10 -22.65 -14.64
N VAL A 307 14.25 -23.90 -14.22
CA VAL A 307 13.86 -25.08 -15.01
C VAL A 307 12.35 -25.09 -15.28
N HIS A 308 11.54 -24.82 -14.26
CA HIS A 308 10.08 -24.77 -14.38
C HIS A 308 9.62 -23.61 -15.28
N ILE A 309 10.22 -22.42 -15.14
CA ILE A 309 9.93 -21.27 -16.03
C ILE A 309 10.24 -21.60 -17.49
N LYS A 310 11.39 -22.24 -17.75
CA LYS A 310 11.74 -22.67 -19.12
C LYS A 310 10.68 -23.61 -19.70
N ARG A 311 10.23 -24.60 -18.91
CA ARG A 311 9.19 -25.56 -19.31
C ARG A 311 7.84 -24.91 -19.54
N TYR A 312 7.47 -23.94 -18.71
CA TYR A 312 6.27 -23.13 -18.91
C TYR A 312 6.30 -22.43 -20.28
N TRP A 313 7.40 -21.77 -20.64
CA TRP A 313 7.53 -21.11 -21.94
C TRP A 313 7.58 -22.08 -23.12
N GLU A 314 8.13 -23.28 -22.94
CA GLU A 314 8.00 -24.37 -23.92
C GLU A 314 6.54 -24.78 -24.12
N GLY A 315 5.78 -24.94 -23.02
CA GLY A 315 4.34 -25.22 -23.05
C GLY A 315 3.55 -24.10 -23.73
N ARG A 316 3.87 -22.84 -23.45
CA ARG A 316 3.17 -21.69 -24.04
C ARG A 316 3.42 -21.58 -25.54
N ARG A 317 4.63 -21.92 -26.00
CA ARG A 317 4.90 -22.07 -27.44
C ARG A 317 4.09 -23.18 -28.08
N GLU A 318 3.90 -24.32 -27.42
CA GLU A 318 3.03 -25.39 -27.92
C GLU A 318 1.58 -24.92 -28.09
N VAL A 319 1.05 -24.16 -27.12
CA VAL A 319 -0.29 -23.55 -27.19
C VAL A 319 -0.40 -22.57 -28.35
N SER A 320 0.59 -21.67 -28.53
CA SER A 320 0.60 -20.73 -29.66
C SER A 320 0.62 -21.42 -31.04
N GLN A 321 1.08 -22.67 -31.10
CA GLN A 321 1.13 -23.50 -32.30
C GLN A 321 -0.08 -24.46 -32.41
N GLY A 322 -1.01 -24.44 -31.46
CA GLY A 322 -2.18 -25.33 -31.39
C GLY A 322 -1.85 -26.81 -31.14
N LYS A 323 -0.63 -27.12 -30.69
CA LYS A 323 -0.18 -28.50 -30.42
C LYS A 323 -0.81 -29.10 -29.16
N ASP A 324 -1.24 -28.24 -28.25
CA ASP A 324 -1.97 -28.61 -27.03
C ASP A 324 -3.31 -29.29 -27.32
N LEU A 325 -3.98 -28.92 -28.41
CA LEU A 325 -5.28 -29.47 -28.80
C LEU A 325 -5.28 -30.96 -29.15
N ALA A 326 -4.11 -31.53 -29.47
CA ALA A 326 -3.98 -32.97 -29.67
C ALA A 326 -4.11 -33.76 -28.34
N ARG A 327 -4.02 -33.07 -27.19
CA ARG A 327 -4.06 -33.66 -25.85
C ARG A 327 -5.50 -33.57 -25.32
N LYS A 328 -6.06 -34.72 -24.94
CA LYS A 328 -7.48 -34.82 -24.57
C LYS A 328 -7.86 -33.91 -23.40
N ASP A 329 -6.98 -33.73 -22.42
CA ASP A 329 -7.22 -32.94 -21.21
C ASP A 329 -7.42 -31.44 -21.47
N ARG A 330 -6.84 -30.92 -22.56
CA ARG A 330 -7.02 -29.52 -22.97
C ARG A 330 -8.49 -29.14 -23.23
N LEU A 331 -9.31 -30.10 -23.65
CA LEU A 331 -10.73 -29.90 -23.99
C LEU A 331 -11.68 -30.03 -22.78
N TYR A 332 -11.13 -30.27 -21.58
CA TYR A 332 -11.91 -30.53 -20.36
C TYR A 332 -11.64 -29.52 -19.25
N SER A 333 -10.62 -28.66 -19.39
CA SER A 333 -10.31 -27.58 -18.46
C SER A 333 -9.65 -26.40 -19.17
N GLN A 334 -9.74 -25.22 -18.57
CA GLN A 334 -9.03 -24.02 -19.01
C GLN A 334 -7.65 -23.93 -18.35
N TYR A 335 -6.78 -23.10 -18.93
CA TYR A 335 -5.53 -22.73 -18.27
C TYR A 335 -5.80 -21.64 -17.24
N ASN A 336 -5.23 -21.81 -16.04
CA ASN A 336 -5.30 -20.81 -14.98
C ASN A 336 -4.13 -19.81 -15.08
N THR A 337 -3.02 -20.21 -15.71
CA THR A 337 -1.77 -19.44 -15.74
C THR A 337 -1.38 -18.90 -17.13
N ASP A 338 -2.20 -19.08 -18.15
CA ASP A 338 -1.97 -18.49 -19.48
C ASP A 338 -2.56 -17.08 -19.59
N THR A 339 -2.00 -16.14 -18.83
CA THR A 339 -2.39 -14.73 -18.85
C THR A 339 -1.17 -13.82 -18.97
N PRO A 340 -1.31 -12.57 -19.46
CA PRO A 340 -0.21 -11.60 -19.47
C PRO A 340 0.41 -11.40 -18.08
N ARG A 341 -0.42 -11.31 -17.03
CA ARG A 341 0.01 -11.14 -15.64
C ARG A 341 0.93 -12.27 -15.17
N TRP A 342 0.56 -13.53 -15.42
CA TRP A 342 1.39 -14.68 -15.07
C TRP A 342 2.71 -14.70 -15.86
N GLY A 343 2.68 -14.40 -17.16
CA GLY A 343 3.88 -14.31 -17.98
C GLY A 343 4.87 -13.25 -17.47
N SER A 344 4.38 -12.05 -17.17
CA SER A 344 5.17 -10.97 -16.59
C SER A 344 5.78 -11.36 -15.24
N ASN A 345 4.97 -11.93 -14.35
CA ASN A 345 5.42 -12.35 -13.03
C ASN A 345 6.52 -13.42 -13.10
N LEU A 346 6.41 -14.38 -14.01
CA LEU A 346 7.44 -15.42 -14.19
C LEU A 346 8.75 -14.84 -14.75
N GLU A 347 8.73 -13.86 -15.66
CA GLU A 347 9.98 -13.19 -16.10
C GLU A 347 10.62 -12.38 -14.97
N MET A 348 9.82 -11.73 -14.13
CA MET A 348 10.33 -11.07 -12.92
C MET A 348 10.98 -12.08 -11.96
N ILE A 349 10.29 -13.18 -11.63
CA ILE A 349 10.84 -14.26 -10.81
C ILE A 349 12.13 -14.81 -11.43
N ARG A 350 12.16 -15.03 -12.75
CA ARG A 350 13.36 -15.47 -13.48
C ARG A 350 14.53 -14.52 -13.23
N PHE A 351 14.32 -13.22 -13.39
CA PHE A 351 15.37 -12.22 -13.17
C PHE A 351 15.88 -12.24 -11.72
N PHE A 352 14.97 -12.31 -10.75
CA PHE A 352 15.33 -12.37 -9.32
C PHE A 352 16.05 -13.67 -8.94
N CYS A 353 15.68 -14.81 -9.54
CA CYS A 353 16.41 -16.07 -9.37
C CYS A 353 17.84 -15.94 -9.90
N LEU A 354 18.03 -15.41 -11.11
CA LEU A 354 19.36 -15.21 -11.69
C LEU A 354 20.22 -14.28 -10.82
N ALA A 355 19.62 -13.21 -10.29
CA ALA A 355 20.30 -12.31 -9.36
C ALA A 355 20.68 -12.99 -8.05
N SER A 356 19.79 -13.80 -7.48
CA SER A 356 20.05 -14.53 -6.22
C SER A 356 21.11 -15.62 -6.37
N LEU A 357 21.27 -16.15 -7.58
CA LEU A 357 22.33 -17.09 -7.96
C LEU A 357 23.60 -16.40 -8.45
N GLU A 358 23.63 -15.06 -8.47
CA GLU A 358 24.75 -14.26 -8.99
C GLU A 358 25.15 -14.59 -10.44
N ARG A 359 24.18 -15.02 -11.26
CA ARG A 359 24.37 -15.39 -12.67
C ARG A 359 24.30 -14.16 -13.58
N TYR A 360 25.20 -13.20 -13.38
CA TYR A 360 25.16 -11.89 -14.05
C TYR A 360 25.18 -11.96 -15.58
N ALA A 361 25.87 -12.94 -16.17
CA ALA A 361 25.86 -13.14 -17.63
C ALA A 361 24.45 -13.48 -18.16
N ASP A 362 23.74 -14.39 -17.48
CA ASP A 362 22.38 -14.77 -17.84
C ASP A 362 21.37 -13.64 -17.54
N MET A 363 21.62 -12.83 -16.50
CA MET A 363 20.85 -11.62 -16.24
C MET A 363 21.01 -10.62 -17.39
N ASP A 364 22.24 -10.44 -17.87
CA ASP A 364 22.54 -9.53 -18.97
C ASP A 364 21.90 -10.00 -20.30
N ASP A 365 21.91 -11.31 -20.58
CA ASP A 365 21.13 -11.91 -21.67
C ASP A 365 19.63 -11.62 -21.53
N PHE A 366 19.07 -11.81 -20.33
CA PHE A 366 17.68 -11.47 -20.05
C PHE A 366 17.37 -10.00 -20.35
N LEU A 367 18.23 -9.07 -19.92
CA LEU A 367 18.02 -7.63 -20.12
C LEU A 367 18.08 -7.23 -21.60
N ARG A 368 18.81 -7.97 -22.44
CA ARG A 368 18.78 -7.79 -23.90
C ARG A 368 17.46 -8.27 -24.51
N ASP A 369 17.02 -9.45 -24.10
CA ASP A 369 15.96 -10.19 -24.82
C ASP A 369 14.54 -9.88 -24.31
N VAL A 370 14.40 -9.42 -23.06
CA VAL A 370 13.08 -9.25 -22.45
C VAL A 370 12.24 -8.22 -23.23
N ASN A 371 10.99 -8.57 -23.51
CA ASN A 371 10.02 -7.64 -24.08
C ASN A 371 9.46 -6.73 -22.98
N VAL A 372 9.94 -5.49 -22.93
CA VAL A 372 9.53 -4.49 -21.93
C VAL A 372 8.03 -4.23 -21.97
N GLU A 373 7.39 -4.28 -23.14
CA GLU A 373 5.95 -4.02 -23.31
C GLU A 373 5.08 -5.12 -22.72
N ALA A 374 5.60 -6.35 -22.66
CA ALA A 374 4.89 -7.51 -22.11
C ALA A 374 4.98 -7.61 -20.58
N LEU A 375 5.82 -6.79 -19.94
CA LEU A 375 5.91 -6.71 -18.49
C LEU A 375 4.83 -5.79 -17.92
N GLU A 376 4.16 -6.23 -16.86
CA GLU A 376 3.28 -5.39 -16.06
C GLU A 376 4.08 -4.27 -15.37
N ILE A 377 3.42 -3.14 -15.13
CA ILE A 377 4.06 -1.92 -14.58
C ILE A 377 4.81 -2.22 -13.27
N THR A 378 4.18 -2.97 -12.37
CA THR A 378 4.77 -3.33 -11.06
C THR A 378 6.01 -4.20 -11.20
N ASP A 379 5.96 -5.15 -12.14
CA ASP A 379 7.01 -6.15 -12.31
C ASP A 379 8.22 -5.52 -13.01
N ARG A 380 7.96 -4.63 -13.97
CA ARG A 380 8.99 -3.80 -14.60
C ARG A 380 9.69 -2.91 -13.56
N GLY A 381 8.94 -2.25 -12.68
CA GLY A 381 9.51 -1.44 -11.60
C GLY A 381 10.43 -2.24 -10.68
N ALA A 382 10.02 -3.44 -10.28
CA ALA A 382 10.84 -4.34 -9.46
C ALA A 382 12.14 -4.77 -10.17
N ILE A 383 12.08 -5.07 -11.47
CA ILE A 383 13.27 -5.39 -12.27
C ILE A 383 14.18 -4.16 -12.37
N VAL A 384 13.64 -2.95 -12.62
CA VAL A 384 14.41 -1.70 -12.69
C VAL A 384 15.20 -1.46 -11.39
N LEU A 385 14.56 -1.56 -10.23
CA LEU A 385 15.24 -1.44 -8.93
C LEU A 385 16.40 -2.42 -8.82
N LYS A 386 16.15 -3.70 -9.15
CA LYS A 386 17.17 -4.73 -9.04
C LYS A 386 18.31 -4.56 -10.06
N VAL A 387 18.02 -3.99 -11.24
CA VAL A 387 19.03 -3.60 -12.24
C VAL A 387 19.90 -2.49 -11.69
N LEU A 388 19.33 -1.46 -11.06
CA LEU A 388 20.08 -0.35 -10.47
C LEU A 388 21.02 -0.84 -9.36
N ASP A 389 20.56 -1.75 -8.49
CA ASP A 389 21.38 -2.38 -7.44
C ASP A 389 22.62 -3.13 -7.97
N SER A 390 22.60 -3.55 -9.24
CA SER A 390 23.65 -4.37 -9.85
C SER A 390 24.20 -3.77 -11.14
N ALA A 391 23.99 -2.46 -11.36
CA ALA A 391 24.26 -1.78 -12.63
C ALA A 391 25.70 -1.98 -13.11
N GLU A 392 26.67 -1.92 -12.20
CA GLU A 392 28.10 -2.08 -12.52
C GLU A 392 28.46 -3.47 -13.08
N LYS A 393 27.65 -4.49 -12.78
CA LYS A 393 27.87 -5.88 -13.21
C LYS A 393 27.08 -6.23 -14.47
N LEU A 394 26.26 -5.31 -14.99
CA LEU A 394 25.27 -5.56 -16.04
C LEU A 394 25.51 -4.61 -17.23
N PRO A 395 26.31 -5.02 -18.24
CA PRO A 395 26.61 -4.19 -19.40
C PRO A 395 25.38 -3.66 -20.16
N SER A 396 24.29 -4.43 -20.20
CA SER A 396 23.05 -4.06 -20.89
C SER A 396 22.09 -3.25 -20.03
N ALA A 397 22.45 -2.90 -18.78
CA ALA A 397 21.57 -2.19 -17.86
C ALA A 397 21.12 -0.83 -18.41
N ALA A 398 22.05 -0.01 -18.92
CA ALA A 398 21.70 1.30 -19.50
C ALA A 398 20.75 1.16 -20.69
N SER A 399 21.02 0.21 -21.60
CA SER A 399 20.15 -0.08 -22.76
C SER A 399 18.75 -0.56 -22.33
N PHE A 400 18.66 -1.41 -21.32
CA PHE A 400 17.37 -1.84 -20.74
C PHE A 400 16.58 -0.66 -20.16
N LEU A 401 17.24 0.23 -19.41
CA LEU A 401 16.62 1.44 -18.86
C LEU A 401 16.16 2.39 -19.97
N SER A 402 16.93 2.52 -21.06
CA SER A 402 16.52 3.28 -22.27
C SER A 402 15.25 2.70 -22.90
N ARG A 403 15.14 1.37 -23.02
CA ARG A 403 13.91 0.72 -23.53
C ARG A 403 12.72 0.93 -22.59
N CYS A 404 12.94 0.90 -21.28
CA CYS A 404 11.90 1.23 -20.29
C CYS A 404 11.43 2.68 -20.43
N TRP A 405 12.37 3.62 -20.59
CA TRP A 405 12.04 5.02 -20.83
C TRP A 405 11.25 5.22 -22.13
N ALA A 406 11.68 4.62 -23.23
CA ALA A 406 10.98 4.70 -24.51
C ALA A 406 9.54 4.19 -24.42
N TYR A 407 9.31 3.09 -23.68
CA TYR A 407 7.96 2.58 -23.42
C TYR A 407 7.09 3.57 -22.63
N LEU A 408 7.66 4.20 -21.58
CA LEU A 408 6.96 5.19 -20.76
C LEU A 408 6.60 6.45 -21.54
N GLN A 409 7.36 6.79 -22.59
CA GLN A 409 7.11 7.95 -23.44
C GLN A 409 6.20 7.67 -24.65
N ASN A 410 5.80 6.41 -24.88
CA ASN A 410 4.98 6.07 -26.05
C ASN A 410 3.48 6.27 -25.79
N ASN A 411 3.00 7.53 -25.88
CA ASN A 411 1.60 7.90 -25.62
C ASN A 411 0.59 7.05 -26.40
N SER A 412 0.90 6.68 -27.65
CA SER A 412 -0.02 5.89 -28.49
C SER A 412 -0.34 4.51 -27.91
N LEU A 413 0.64 3.85 -27.26
CA LEU A 413 0.43 2.56 -26.60
C LEU A 413 -0.49 2.69 -25.37
N TRP A 414 -0.26 3.72 -24.56
CA TRP A 414 -1.02 3.96 -23.33
C TRP A 414 -2.44 4.45 -23.60
N GLU A 415 -2.63 5.26 -24.65
CA GLU A 415 -3.94 5.67 -25.16
C GLU A 415 -4.73 4.48 -25.69
N ALA A 416 -4.11 3.63 -26.52
CA ALA A 416 -4.74 2.42 -27.03
C ALA A 416 -5.15 1.46 -25.90
N ALA A 417 -4.36 1.39 -24.82
CA ALA A 417 -4.69 0.59 -23.63
C ALA A 417 -5.70 1.26 -22.69
N GLY A 418 -6.02 2.55 -22.87
CA GLY A 418 -6.87 3.32 -21.96
C GLY A 418 -6.25 3.57 -20.58
N ARG A 419 -4.91 3.55 -20.46
CA ARG A 419 -4.14 3.60 -19.20
C ARG A 419 -3.29 4.87 -19.04
N VAL A 420 -3.62 5.96 -19.74
CA VAL A 420 -2.87 7.24 -19.71
C VAL A 420 -2.63 7.80 -18.28
N PRO A 421 -3.58 7.73 -17.31
CA PRO A 421 -3.31 8.16 -15.94
C PRO A 421 -2.20 7.35 -15.26
N GLU A 422 -2.12 6.05 -15.56
CA GLU A 422 -1.11 5.15 -15.01
C GLU A 422 0.27 5.40 -15.62
N GLN A 423 0.32 5.83 -16.88
CA GLN A 423 1.56 6.22 -17.56
C GLN A 423 2.29 7.32 -16.78
N LYS A 424 1.60 8.41 -16.44
CA LYS A 424 2.21 9.55 -15.73
C LYS A 424 2.80 9.13 -14.39
N LYS A 425 2.06 8.31 -13.63
CA LYS A 425 2.54 7.78 -12.36
C LYS A 425 3.77 6.88 -12.56
N ALA A 426 3.71 5.97 -13.52
CA ALA A 426 4.83 5.06 -13.81
C ALA A 426 6.09 5.82 -14.28
N THR A 427 5.94 6.91 -15.04
CA THR A 427 7.05 7.78 -15.44
C THR A 427 7.66 8.50 -14.24
N ALA A 428 6.83 9.05 -13.35
CA ALA A 428 7.30 9.69 -12.12
C ALA A 428 8.04 8.70 -11.21
N ASP A 429 7.47 7.51 -10.99
CA ASP A 429 8.08 6.44 -10.20
C ASP A 429 9.44 6.02 -10.81
N PHE A 430 9.54 5.93 -12.14
CA PHE A 430 10.80 5.64 -12.83
C PHE A 430 11.87 6.70 -12.59
N ILE A 431 11.53 7.98 -12.75
CA ILE A 431 12.48 9.09 -12.46
C ILE A 431 12.89 9.10 -10.99
N HIS A 432 11.97 8.84 -10.07
CA HIS A 432 12.28 8.73 -8.64
C HIS A 432 13.30 7.63 -8.35
N MET A 433 13.14 6.43 -8.94
CA MET A 433 14.12 5.34 -8.77
C MET A 433 15.52 5.72 -9.27
N LEU A 434 15.60 6.45 -10.38
CA LEU A 434 16.89 6.93 -10.92
C LEU A 434 17.51 8.04 -10.05
N GLN A 435 16.69 8.97 -9.54
CA GLN A 435 17.14 10.02 -8.60
C GLN A 435 17.65 9.41 -7.29
N ASP A 436 16.98 8.40 -6.75
CA ASP A 436 17.44 7.70 -5.55
C ASP A 436 18.78 7.04 -5.79
N TYR A 437 18.97 6.39 -6.95
CA TYR A 437 20.26 5.81 -7.34
C TYR A 437 21.37 6.88 -7.44
N LEU A 438 21.10 8.05 -8.04
CA LEU A 438 22.06 9.18 -8.08
C LEU A 438 22.48 9.64 -6.69
N THR A 439 21.51 9.75 -5.78
CA THR A 439 21.73 10.27 -4.42
C THR A 439 22.69 9.39 -3.61
N HIS A 440 22.66 8.06 -3.84
CA HIS A 440 23.54 7.11 -3.15
C HIS A 440 24.90 6.93 -3.83
N SER A 441 24.94 6.92 -5.16
CA SER A 441 26.15 6.57 -5.94
C SER A 441 27.01 7.77 -6.36
N ARG A 442 26.53 9.01 -6.15
CA ARG A 442 27.21 10.28 -6.52
C ARG A 442 27.68 10.27 -7.99
N GLU A 443 28.95 10.61 -8.23
CA GLU A 443 29.55 10.76 -9.58
C GLU A 443 29.50 9.46 -10.40
N HIS A 444 29.71 8.30 -9.76
CA HIS A 444 29.60 7.01 -10.46
C HIS A 444 28.17 6.75 -10.96
N GLY A 445 27.18 7.17 -10.18
CA GLY A 445 25.78 7.10 -10.58
C GLY A 445 25.48 7.97 -11.81
N ALA A 446 26.00 9.21 -11.83
CA ALA A 446 25.84 10.11 -12.97
C ALA A 446 26.51 9.57 -14.24
N LEU A 447 27.71 9.00 -14.14
CA LEU A 447 28.41 8.36 -15.27
C LEU A 447 27.63 7.18 -15.86
N PHE A 448 27.00 6.36 -15.00
CA PHE A 448 26.15 5.27 -15.46
C PHE A 448 24.88 5.78 -16.14
N LEU A 449 24.13 6.67 -15.47
CA LEU A 449 22.86 7.17 -16.02
C LEU A 449 23.05 8.01 -17.30
N ALA A 450 24.20 8.64 -17.49
CA ALA A 450 24.53 9.37 -18.72
C ALA A 450 24.52 8.48 -19.99
N GLN A 451 24.61 7.16 -19.82
CA GLN A 451 24.54 6.16 -20.90
C GLN A 451 23.10 5.84 -21.33
N ILE A 452 22.09 6.24 -20.54
CA ILE A 452 20.67 6.08 -20.89
C ILE A 452 20.31 7.06 -22.01
N GLU A 453 19.37 6.67 -22.87
CA GLU A 453 18.85 7.53 -23.94
C GLU A 453 17.70 8.42 -23.45
N GLY A 454 17.52 9.58 -24.09
CA GLY A 454 16.44 10.52 -23.76
C GLY A 454 16.73 11.43 -22.57
N ALA A 455 15.67 12.04 -22.04
CA ALA A 455 15.77 13.08 -21.00
C ALA A 455 16.53 12.63 -19.73
N PRO A 456 16.34 11.40 -19.19
CA PRO A 456 17.07 10.97 -18.00
C PRO A 456 18.59 10.91 -18.23
N GLY A 457 19.04 10.46 -19.39
CA GLY A 457 20.46 10.41 -19.71
C GLY A 457 21.07 11.78 -19.97
N LEU A 458 20.36 12.65 -20.68
CA LEU A 458 20.78 14.04 -20.89
C LEU A 458 20.90 14.80 -19.56
N ALA A 459 19.94 14.64 -18.65
CA ALA A 459 19.97 15.24 -17.32
C ALA A 459 21.18 14.76 -16.48
N ALA A 460 21.56 13.48 -16.60
CA ALA A 460 22.76 12.96 -15.96
C ALA A 460 24.06 13.51 -16.58
N ARG A 461 24.10 13.75 -17.90
CA ARG A 461 25.26 14.39 -18.54
C ARG A 461 25.49 15.80 -18.06
N VAL A 462 24.42 16.57 -17.81
CA VAL A 462 24.53 17.91 -17.21
C VAL A 462 25.26 17.86 -15.86
N LEU A 463 24.97 16.86 -15.02
CA LEU A 463 25.65 16.67 -13.72
C LEU A 463 27.15 16.40 -13.83
N LEU A 464 27.63 15.92 -14.99
CA LEU A 464 29.04 15.59 -15.23
C LEU A 464 29.84 16.75 -15.81
N LYS A 465 29.18 17.88 -16.14
CA LYS A 465 29.79 19.04 -16.75
C LYS A 465 29.99 20.16 -15.74
N THR A 466 31.06 20.92 -15.91
CA THR A 466 31.38 22.10 -15.08
C THR A 466 31.56 23.36 -15.91
N HIS A 467 31.72 23.25 -17.23
CA HIS A 467 31.82 24.38 -18.14
C HIS A 467 30.43 24.84 -18.56
N GLU A 468 30.20 26.16 -18.50
CA GLU A 468 28.92 26.79 -18.83
C GLU A 468 28.44 26.47 -20.26
N GLU A 469 29.31 26.60 -21.27
CA GLU A 469 28.95 26.36 -22.67
C GLU A 469 28.42 24.93 -22.90
N ASP A 470 29.10 23.93 -22.33
CA ASP A 470 28.70 22.50 -22.40
C ASP A 470 27.33 22.26 -21.73
N ILE A 471 27.08 22.92 -20.59
CA ILE A 471 25.84 22.76 -19.84
C ILE A 471 24.68 23.39 -20.62
N LEU A 472 24.86 24.61 -21.14
CA LEU A 472 23.84 25.30 -21.93
C LEU A 472 23.49 24.50 -23.19
N GLU A 473 24.48 23.93 -23.90
CA GLU A 473 24.24 23.09 -25.07
C GLU A 473 23.42 21.83 -24.73
N LEU A 474 23.69 21.19 -23.59
CA LEU A 474 22.91 20.03 -23.12
C LEU A 474 21.51 20.41 -22.66
N MET A 475 21.35 21.58 -22.04
CA MET A 475 20.07 22.11 -21.60
C MET A 475 19.12 22.38 -22.77
N ASP A 476 19.64 22.90 -23.88
CA ASP A 476 18.87 23.12 -25.11
C ASP A 476 18.39 21.82 -25.77
N GLN A 477 19.05 20.69 -25.49
CA GLN A 477 18.67 19.38 -26.01
C GLN A 477 17.61 18.66 -25.15
N LEU A 478 17.29 19.16 -23.95
CA LEU A 478 16.30 18.53 -23.07
C LEU A 478 14.87 18.82 -23.56
N PRO A 479 14.09 17.79 -23.96
CA PRO A 479 12.80 17.99 -24.63
C PRO A 479 11.67 18.39 -23.66
N ASP A 480 11.75 17.94 -22.40
CA ASP A 480 10.79 18.25 -21.35
C ASP A 480 11.51 18.26 -19.99
N TRP A 481 11.38 19.39 -19.30
CA TRP A 481 11.99 19.64 -18.01
C TRP A 481 11.20 19.02 -16.84
N GLU A 482 9.98 18.54 -17.07
CA GLU A 482 9.16 17.83 -16.08
C GLU A 482 9.82 16.52 -15.57
N TRP A 483 10.65 15.88 -16.40
CA TRP A 483 11.26 14.57 -16.10
C TRP A 483 12.76 14.63 -15.82
N VAL A 484 13.25 15.80 -15.43
CA VAL A 484 14.65 16.03 -15.07
C VAL A 484 14.86 15.80 -13.57
N TYR A 485 16.01 15.25 -13.20
CA TYR A 485 16.36 14.98 -11.81
C TYR A 485 16.42 16.27 -10.98
N PRO A 486 15.87 16.31 -9.75
CA PRO A 486 16.09 17.41 -8.82
C PRO A 486 17.57 17.77 -8.63
N SER A 487 18.47 16.79 -8.62
CA SER A 487 19.92 17.06 -8.52
C SER A 487 20.47 17.86 -9.72
N THR A 488 19.91 17.68 -10.92
CA THR A 488 20.34 18.42 -12.12
C THR A 488 20.03 19.91 -12.00
N TYR A 489 18.84 20.26 -11.48
CA TYR A 489 18.50 21.66 -11.20
C TYR A 489 19.42 22.28 -10.17
N LEU A 490 19.74 21.56 -9.08
CA LEU A 490 20.66 22.05 -8.06
C LEU A 490 22.06 22.30 -8.61
N HIS A 491 22.57 21.40 -9.45
CA HIS A 491 23.88 21.57 -10.09
C HIS A 491 23.95 22.83 -10.97
N ILE A 492 22.89 23.10 -11.74
CA ILE A 492 22.78 24.34 -12.53
C ILE A 492 22.78 25.57 -11.60
N MET A 493 22.07 25.48 -10.47
CA MET A 493 22.01 26.55 -9.48
C MET A 493 23.35 26.78 -8.76
N GLU A 494 24.08 25.72 -8.42
CA GLU A 494 25.43 25.79 -7.82
C GLU A 494 26.42 26.53 -8.72
N LEU A 495 26.27 26.39 -10.04
CA LEU A 495 27.08 27.10 -11.03
C LEU A 495 26.54 28.50 -11.37
N ARG A 496 25.46 28.94 -10.71
CA ARG A 496 24.80 30.24 -10.92
C ARG A 496 24.34 30.48 -12.35
N LEU A 497 24.05 29.41 -13.07
CA LEU A 497 23.54 29.47 -14.44
C LEU A 497 22.04 29.77 -14.46
N PRO A 498 21.52 30.38 -15.55
CA PRO A 498 20.10 30.59 -15.71
C PRO A 498 19.36 29.25 -15.84
N LEU A 499 18.24 29.11 -15.13
CA LEU A 499 17.34 27.98 -15.30
C LEU A 499 16.58 28.11 -16.64
N PRO A 500 16.16 26.99 -17.24
CA PRO A 500 15.53 26.96 -18.56
C PRO A 500 14.21 27.72 -18.60
N ALA A 501 14.01 28.55 -19.62
CA ALA A 501 12.78 29.38 -19.75
C ALA A 501 11.48 28.54 -19.80
N ALA A 502 11.55 27.27 -20.24
CA ALA A 502 10.42 26.36 -20.24
C ALA A 502 9.89 26.04 -18.83
N LEU A 503 10.77 26.09 -17.80
CA LEU A 503 10.39 25.93 -16.40
C LEU A 503 9.40 27.02 -15.98
N TYR A 504 9.70 28.28 -16.32
CA TYR A 504 8.91 29.45 -15.95
C TYR A 504 7.52 29.51 -16.62
N ARG A 505 7.28 28.67 -17.63
CA ARG A 505 6.00 28.60 -18.35
C ARG A 505 5.07 27.49 -17.83
N GLN A 506 5.51 26.72 -16.84
CA GLN A 506 4.71 25.65 -16.24
C GLN A 506 3.62 26.22 -15.29
N PRO A 507 2.53 25.46 -15.05
CA PRO A 507 1.59 25.78 -13.98
C PRO A 507 2.29 25.86 -12.61
N VAL A 508 1.82 26.77 -11.75
CA VAL A 508 2.42 27.02 -10.42
C VAL A 508 2.43 25.76 -9.56
N GLU A 509 1.43 24.87 -9.72
CA GLU A 509 1.36 23.59 -9.00
C GLU A 509 2.52 22.65 -9.40
N LYS A 510 2.91 22.64 -10.68
CA LYS A 510 4.06 21.85 -11.14
C LYS A 510 5.37 22.42 -10.61
N MET A 511 5.52 23.75 -10.62
CA MET A 511 6.67 24.41 -10.00
C MET A 511 6.77 24.09 -8.51
N ALA A 512 5.65 24.15 -7.79
CA ALA A 512 5.60 23.83 -6.36
C ALA A 512 5.99 22.37 -6.08
N ASN A 513 5.55 21.42 -6.92
CA ASN A 513 5.96 20.02 -6.81
C ASN A 513 7.46 19.83 -7.03
N LEU A 514 8.04 20.52 -8.03
CA LEU A 514 9.48 20.49 -8.27
C LEU A 514 10.24 21.11 -7.09
N ILE A 515 9.84 22.28 -6.59
CA ILE A 515 10.45 22.92 -5.42
C ILE A 515 10.39 22.01 -4.19
N ALA A 516 9.26 21.32 -3.97
CA ALA A 516 9.12 20.34 -2.90
C ALA A 516 10.06 19.13 -3.09
N ALA A 517 10.32 18.70 -4.33
CA ALA A 517 11.29 17.65 -4.63
C ALA A 517 12.74 18.12 -4.44
N LEU A 518 13.05 19.36 -4.84
CA LEU A 518 14.34 20.01 -4.60
C LEU A 518 14.62 20.15 -3.11
N ALA A 519 13.62 20.57 -2.33
CA ALA A 519 13.74 20.78 -0.88
C ALA A 519 14.09 19.52 -0.08
N LYS A 520 13.88 18.33 -0.65
CA LYS A 520 14.30 17.06 -0.04
C LYS A 520 15.79 16.77 -0.22
N GLN A 521 16.48 17.53 -1.07
CA GLN A 521 17.90 17.31 -1.37
C GLN A 521 18.79 17.95 -0.29
N PRO A 522 19.88 17.28 0.14
CA PRO A 522 20.70 17.74 1.27
C PRO A 522 21.32 19.14 1.14
N ALA A 523 21.59 19.60 -0.09
CA ALA A 523 22.24 20.88 -0.38
C ALA A 523 21.25 22.01 -0.73
N PHE A 524 19.95 21.72 -0.79
CA PHE A 524 18.96 22.64 -1.34
C PHE A 524 19.00 24.05 -0.72
N CYS A 525 18.95 24.16 0.61
CA CYS A 525 18.78 25.47 1.25
C CYS A 525 19.92 26.43 0.92
N LEU A 526 21.17 25.95 1.04
CA LEU A 526 22.36 26.77 0.79
C LEU A 526 22.51 27.10 -0.70
N THR A 527 22.31 26.10 -1.57
CA THR A 527 22.36 26.31 -3.03
C THR A 527 21.27 27.26 -3.51
N ALA A 528 20.04 27.13 -3.00
CA ALA A 528 18.94 28.02 -3.33
C ALA A 528 19.18 29.44 -2.82
N ALA A 529 19.71 29.60 -1.60
CA ALA A 529 20.05 30.91 -1.06
C ALA A 529 21.16 31.60 -1.85
N ASP A 530 22.24 30.89 -2.18
CA ASP A 530 23.33 31.42 -3.00
C ASP A 530 22.84 31.82 -4.39
N TRP A 531 22.05 30.95 -5.04
CA TRP A 531 21.51 31.24 -6.36
C TRP A 531 20.56 32.44 -6.34
N LEU A 532 19.61 32.50 -5.40
CA LEU A 532 18.63 33.60 -5.28
C LEU A 532 19.29 34.96 -5.02
N THR A 533 20.44 34.99 -4.35
CA THR A 533 21.15 36.25 -4.05
C THR A 533 22.00 36.75 -5.22
N HIS A 534 22.25 35.91 -6.22
CA HIS A 534 23.01 36.24 -7.43
C HIS A 534 22.18 36.19 -8.72
N ALA A 535 20.95 35.68 -8.66
CA ALA A 535 20.04 35.61 -9.79
C ALA A 535 19.65 37.01 -10.28
N ALA A 536 19.41 37.12 -11.60
CA ALA A 536 18.85 38.33 -12.17
C ALA A 536 17.43 38.58 -11.61
N PRO A 537 17.02 39.86 -11.45
CA PRO A 537 15.64 40.19 -11.09
C PRO A 537 14.64 39.54 -12.06
N PRO A 538 13.49 39.07 -11.57
CA PRO A 538 12.52 38.41 -12.43
C PRO A 538 11.91 39.39 -13.43
N GLU A 539 11.95 39.06 -14.73
CA GLU A 539 11.39 39.88 -15.81
C GLU A 539 9.98 39.42 -16.22
N THR A 540 9.63 38.18 -15.91
CA THR A 540 8.32 37.59 -16.24
C THR A 540 7.54 37.16 -14.98
N PRO A 541 6.19 37.10 -15.04
CA PRO A 541 5.39 36.59 -13.93
C PRO A 541 5.75 35.15 -13.51
N GLY A 542 6.19 34.33 -14.46
CA GLY A 542 6.64 32.96 -14.20
C GLY A 542 7.96 32.89 -13.43
N GLU A 543 8.93 33.73 -13.80
CA GLU A 543 10.19 33.89 -13.06
C GLU A 543 9.94 34.44 -11.65
N LEU A 544 9.07 35.43 -11.53
CA LEU A 544 8.68 36.02 -10.24
C LEU A 544 8.02 34.97 -9.34
N ALA A 545 7.09 34.18 -9.88
CA ALA A 545 6.46 33.10 -9.14
C ALA A 545 7.46 32.01 -8.74
N TRP A 546 8.39 31.63 -9.62
CA TRP A 546 9.43 30.66 -9.32
C TRP A 546 10.35 31.14 -8.19
N GLN A 547 10.97 32.32 -8.35
CA GLN A 547 11.91 32.87 -7.37
C GLN A 547 11.23 33.09 -6.02
N PHE A 548 9.99 33.60 -6.00
CA PHE A 548 9.23 33.78 -4.77
C PHE A 548 8.93 32.45 -4.05
N ASN A 549 8.47 31.43 -4.76
CA ASN A 549 8.20 30.11 -4.17
C ASN A 549 9.50 29.40 -3.74
N LEU A 550 10.59 29.57 -4.50
CA LEU A 550 11.91 29.02 -4.16
C LEU A 550 12.46 29.68 -2.89
N ALA A 551 12.38 31.01 -2.77
CA ALA A 551 12.78 31.75 -1.57
C ALA A 551 11.93 31.37 -0.36
N THR A 552 10.62 31.23 -0.55
CA THR A 552 9.70 30.73 0.48
C THR A 552 10.12 29.35 0.97
N ALA A 553 10.45 28.43 0.05
CA ALA A 553 10.90 27.10 0.40
C ALA A 553 12.24 27.14 1.13
N ALA A 554 13.24 27.85 0.60
CA ALA A 554 14.57 27.95 1.22
C ALA A 554 14.52 28.45 2.67
N LEU A 555 13.63 29.42 2.98
CA LEU A 555 13.45 29.98 4.33
C LEU A 555 12.77 29.03 5.33
N ARG A 556 12.10 27.97 4.85
CA ARG A 556 11.34 27.03 5.69
C ARG A 556 12.14 25.82 6.16
N PHE A 557 13.32 25.61 5.61
CA PHE A 557 14.15 24.44 5.92
C PHE A 557 15.43 24.87 6.61
N ASP A 558 15.79 24.20 7.70
CA ASP A 558 16.91 24.56 8.56
C ASP A 558 18.25 24.57 7.80
N ARG A 559 19.24 25.30 8.36
CA ARG A 559 20.67 25.45 7.96
C ARG A 559 21.07 26.75 7.26
N TRP A 560 20.14 27.56 6.77
CA TRP A 560 20.49 28.87 6.19
C TRP A 560 20.88 29.91 7.28
N THR A 561 20.44 29.70 8.52
CA THR A 561 20.77 30.56 9.69
C THR A 561 22.21 30.41 10.19
N GLN A 562 22.97 29.41 9.70
CA GLN A 562 24.36 29.17 10.10
C GLN A 562 25.33 30.25 9.62
N ASP A 563 24.99 30.95 8.52
CA ASP A 563 25.73 32.09 8.01
C ASP A 563 24.82 33.32 8.05
N ALA A 564 25.13 34.26 8.95
CA ALA A 564 24.34 35.46 9.15
C ALA A 564 24.24 36.34 7.89
N THR A 565 25.27 36.34 7.04
CA THR A 565 25.29 37.12 5.78
C THR A 565 24.34 36.51 4.76
N VAL A 566 24.36 35.19 4.63
CA VAL A 566 23.45 34.44 3.74
C VAL A 566 22.02 34.56 4.25
N GLY A 567 21.79 34.41 5.55
CA GLY A 567 20.46 34.54 6.15
C GLY A 567 19.87 35.94 6.00
N GLU A 568 20.66 36.99 6.21
CA GLU A 568 20.20 38.37 5.97
C GLU A 568 19.88 38.58 4.48
N SER A 569 20.78 38.15 3.58
CA SER A 569 20.58 38.30 2.13
C SER A 569 19.34 37.54 1.63
N LEU A 570 19.09 36.34 2.15
CA LEU A 570 17.90 35.55 1.81
C LEU A 570 16.61 36.20 2.33
N CYS A 571 16.61 36.73 3.56
CA CYS A 571 15.48 37.46 4.11
C CYS A 571 15.15 38.73 3.31
N MET A 572 16.19 39.47 2.90
CA MET A 572 16.03 40.67 2.07
C MET A 572 15.58 40.32 0.64
N CYS A 573 16.08 39.22 0.07
CA CYS A 573 15.64 38.71 -1.21
C CYS A 573 14.14 38.33 -1.16
N TYR A 574 13.72 37.61 -0.11
CA TYR A 574 12.31 37.30 0.12
C TYR A 574 11.45 38.58 0.26
N LEU A 575 11.92 39.59 1.00
CA LEU A 575 11.22 40.87 1.12
C LEU A 575 10.97 41.49 -0.27
N ALA A 576 12.03 41.64 -1.08
CA ALA A 576 11.95 42.24 -2.41
C ALA A 576 11.05 41.45 -3.38
N LEU A 577 11.20 40.13 -3.41
CA LEU A 577 10.38 39.24 -4.24
C LEU A 577 8.92 39.28 -3.81
N SER A 578 8.66 39.26 -2.49
CA SER A 578 7.30 39.29 -1.96
C SER A 578 6.59 40.61 -2.28
N SER A 579 7.29 41.75 -2.25
CA SER A 579 6.71 43.06 -2.61
C SER A 579 6.28 43.05 -4.06
N THR A 580 7.21 42.69 -4.93
CA THR A 580 6.96 42.58 -6.36
C THR A 580 5.84 41.59 -6.65
N TYR A 581 5.80 40.45 -5.97
CA TYR A 581 4.77 39.43 -6.16
C TYR A 581 3.38 39.93 -5.77
N LEU A 582 3.23 40.51 -4.58
CA LEU A 582 1.91 40.99 -4.12
C LEU A 582 1.38 42.10 -5.04
N ASP A 583 2.22 43.06 -5.41
CA ASP A 583 1.84 44.22 -6.23
C ASP A 583 1.43 43.84 -7.67
N ASN A 584 1.98 42.75 -8.21
CA ASN A 584 1.73 42.33 -9.59
C ASN A 584 0.70 41.20 -9.73
N VAL A 585 0.48 40.40 -8.67
CA VAL A 585 -0.42 39.24 -8.72
C VAL A 585 -1.80 39.56 -8.14
N TYR A 586 -1.87 40.42 -7.12
CA TYR A 586 -3.12 40.78 -6.46
C TYR A 586 -3.56 42.20 -6.82
N HIS A 587 -4.87 42.42 -6.87
CA HIS A 587 -5.41 43.76 -6.99
C HIS A 587 -5.16 44.53 -5.69
N ALA A 588 -4.79 45.81 -5.77
CA ALA A 588 -4.44 46.63 -4.61
C ALA A 588 -5.55 46.69 -3.54
N GLU A 589 -6.82 46.61 -3.96
CA GLU A 589 -7.96 46.57 -3.04
C GLU A 589 -7.97 45.34 -2.14
N LEU A 590 -7.35 44.22 -2.52
CA LEU A 590 -7.26 43.02 -1.68
C LEU A 590 -6.12 43.10 -0.64
N LEU A 591 -5.23 44.07 -0.76
CA LEU A 591 -4.03 44.21 0.08
C LEU A 591 -4.27 45.17 1.26
N ASN A 592 -5.36 44.95 2.00
CA ASN A 592 -5.77 45.75 3.15
C ASN A 592 -6.08 44.87 4.38
N GLU A 593 -6.15 45.46 5.59
CA GLU A 593 -6.34 44.71 6.84
C GLU A 593 -7.66 43.91 6.92
N GLU A 594 -8.72 44.34 6.24
CA GLU A 594 -10.03 43.68 6.23
C GLU A 594 -10.05 42.46 5.30
N ASP A 595 -9.44 42.57 4.12
CA ASP A 595 -9.55 41.55 3.07
C ASP A 595 -8.34 40.61 2.97
N ILE A 596 -7.20 40.93 3.61
CA ILE A 596 -5.97 40.12 3.49
C ILE A 596 -6.17 38.65 3.89
N LEU A 597 -7.18 38.35 4.72
CA LEU A 597 -7.48 37.00 5.19
C LEU A 597 -7.90 36.03 4.07
N ILE A 598 -8.36 36.52 2.92
CA ILE A 598 -8.73 35.67 1.78
C ILE A 598 -7.52 35.08 1.06
N LEU A 599 -6.32 35.65 1.26
CA LEU A 599 -5.10 35.20 0.61
C LEU A 599 -4.50 33.96 1.30
N PRO A 600 -3.74 33.12 0.57
CA PRO A 600 -3.00 32.01 1.16
C PRO A 600 -2.05 32.47 2.27
N GLY A 601 -1.86 31.64 3.31
CA GLY A 601 -1.11 32.02 4.53
C GLY A 601 0.29 32.59 4.28
N VAL A 602 1.02 32.08 3.28
CA VAL A 602 2.35 32.57 2.87
C VAL A 602 2.31 33.98 2.32
N HIS A 603 1.28 34.29 1.53
CA HIS A 603 1.15 35.60 0.89
C HIS A 603 0.71 36.65 1.92
N ARG A 604 -0.10 36.22 2.89
CA ARG A 604 -0.41 37.03 4.08
C ARG A 604 0.83 37.31 4.92
N PHE A 605 1.69 36.30 5.13
CA PHE A 605 2.98 36.50 5.80
C PHE A 605 3.81 37.56 5.07
N ALA A 606 3.97 37.43 3.75
CA ALA A 606 4.65 38.41 2.91
C ALA A 606 4.13 39.85 3.10
N TRP A 607 2.81 40.02 3.15
CA TRP A 607 2.18 41.33 3.34
C TRP A 607 2.47 41.93 4.72
N TYR A 608 2.34 41.14 5.79
CA TYR A 608 2.70 41.59 7.14
C TYR A 608 4.20 41.85 7.29
N PHE A 609 5.02 41.06 6.60
CA PHE A 609 6.47 41.17 6.60
C PHE A 609 6.95 42.49 6.00
N GLN A 610 6.35 42.92 4.88
CA GLN A 610 6.60 44.24 4.29
C GLN A 610 6.28 45.37 5.25
N ARG A 611 5.11 45.33 5.89
CA ARG A 611 4.70 46.34 6.86
C ARG A 611 5.61 46.38 8.09
N ALA A 612 6.09 45.21 8.53
CA ALA A 612 7.09 45.15 9.59
C ALA A 612 8.33 45.93 9.17
N PHE A 613 8.91 45.63 8.00
CA PHE A 613 10.12 46.30 7.53
C PHE A 613 9.93 47.80 7.31
N SER A 614 8.78 48.24 6.77
CA SER A 614 8.45 49.67 6.70
C SER A 614 8.36 50.34 8.08
N ALA A 615 7.80 49.65 9.07
CA ALA A 615 7.77 50.15 10.45
C ALA A 615 9.18 50.29 11.03
N MET A 616 10.06 49.30 10.79
CA MET A 616 11.46 49.35 11.19
C MET A 616 12.21 50.52 10.53
N GLU A 617 12.03 50.75 9.23
CA GLU A 617 12.61 51.89 8.51
C GLU A 617 12.13 53.24 9.03
N SER A 618 10.89 53.31 9.52
CA SER A 618 10.31 54.50 10.15
C SER A 618 10.69 54.69 11.62
N GLY A 619 11.47 53.76 12.21
CA GLY A 619 11.88 53.79 13.62
C GLY A 619 10.82 53.28 14.61
N ASP A 620 9.74 52.64 14.13
CA ASP A 620 8.69 52.03 14.95
C ASP A 620 9.03 50.56 15.27
N GLU A 621 9.83 50.35 16.32
CA GLU A 621 10.24 49.02 16.79
C GLU A 621 9.05 48.15 17.23
N LEU A 622 8.02 48.76 17.83
CA LEU A 622 6.81 48.05 18.26
C LEU A 622 5.97 47.62 17.06
N GLY A 623 5.89 48.46 16.04
CA GLY A 623 5.28 48.15 14.75
C GLY A 623 6.00 47.02 14.01
N TYR A 624 7.33 47.01 14.03
CA TYR A 624 8.14 45.92 13.47
C TYR A 624 7.83 44.58 14.14
N ILE A 625 7.89 44.52 15.48
CA ILE A 625 7.60 43.29 16.25
C ILE A 625 6.14 42.84 16.03
N ARG A 626 5.19 43.79 16.01
CA ARG A 626 3.78 43.49 15.75
C ARG A 626 3.59 42.91 14.34
N GLY A 627 4.20 43.49 13.32
CA GLY A 627 4.14 43.00 11.95
C GLY A 627 4.70 41.59 11.81
N LEU A 628 5.89 41.32 12.37
CA LEU A 628 6.48 39.97 12.36
C LEU A 628 5.60 38.94 13.08
N ARG A 629 4.99 39.31 14.22
CA ARG A 629 4.07 38.43 14.96
C ARG A 629 2.81 38.10 14.16
N LEU A 630 2.19 39.09 13.52
CA LEU A 630 1.02 38.90 12.66
C LEU A 630 1.36 38.06 11.43
N GLY A 631 2.54 38.28 10.84
CA GLY A 631 3.09 37.42 9.79
C GLY A 631 3.18 35.97 10.26
N LEU A 632 3.82 35.73 11.41
CA LEU A 632 4.02 34.37 11.94
C LEU A 632 2.70 33.65 12.27
N GLN A 633 1.66 34.37 12.70
CA GLN A 633 0.32 33.81 12.86
C GLN A 633 -0.26 33.33 11.51
N ALA A 634 0.01 34.06 10.42
CA ALA A 634 -0.46 33.71 9.10
C ALA A 634 0.31 32.54 8.46
N ALA A 635 1.61 32.42 8.74
CA ALA A 635 2.47 31.32 8.28
C ALA A 635 3.45 30.85 9.39
N PRO A 636 3.03 29.93 10.28
CA PRO A 636 3.88 29.44 11.38
C PRO A 636 5.19 28.79 10.95
N ALA A 637 5.24 28.26 9.72
CA ALA A 637 6.45 27.65 9.13
C ALA A 637 7.60 28.65 8.90
N MET A 638 7.36 29.96 9.03
CA MET A 638 8.39 31.01 8.89
C MET A 638 9.03 31.40 10.24
N ARG A 639 8.86 30.57 11.29
CA ARG A 639 9.36 30.86 12.64
C ARG A 639 10.84 31.14 12.68
N GLU A 640 11.65 30.28 12.07
CA GLU A 640 13.12 30.46 12.06
C GLU A 640 13.54 31.78 11.44
N MET A 641 12.84 32.23 10.39
CA MET A 641 13.06 33.53 9.77
C MET A 641 12.81 34.69 10.75
N VAL A 642 11.68 34.64 11.45
CA VAL A 642 11.30 35.66 12.43
C VAL A 642 12.29 35.65 13.59
N ASP A 643 12.61 34.49 14.15
CA ASP A 643 13.56 34.37 15.27
C ASP A 643 14.94 34.90 14.88
N PHE A 644 15.45 34.53 13.69
CA PHE A 644 16.72 35.04 13.15
C PHE A 644 16.71 36.57 13.06
N LEU A 645 15.64 37.17 12.54
CA LEU A 645 15.52 38.63 12.39
C LEU A 645 15.40 39.35 13.74
N LEU A 646 14.70 38.76 14.71
CA LEU A 646 14.62 39.29 16.07
C LEU A 646 16.00 39.24 16.75
N GLU A 647 16.77 38.17 16.56
CA GLU A 647 18.10 38.03 17.14
C GLU A 647 19.14 38.98 16.51
N HIS A 648 19.07 39.20 15.20
CA HIS A 648 20.12 39.91 14.45
C HIS A 648 19.81 41.40 14.20
N LYS A 649 18.53 41.81 14.05
CA LYS A 649 18.14 43.22 13.79
C LYS A 649 17.76 44.00 15.06
N LEU A 650 17.25 43.36 16.12
CA LEU A 650 16.75 44.02 17.35
C LEU A 650 17.74 44.05 18.53
N LYS A 651 19.04 43.78 18.33
CA LYS A 651 20.03 44.03 19.41
C LYS A 651 20.07 45.52 19.75
N SER A 652 19.62 45.89 20.96
CA SER A 652 19.67 47.27 21.46
C SER A 652 21.09 47.83 21.43
N ALA A 653 21.25 49.15 21.20
CA ALA A 653 22.56 49.81 21.18
C ALA A 653 23.36 49.56 22.48
N ALA A 654 22.68 49.51 23.62
CA ALA A 654 23.27 49.22 24.93
C ALA A 654 23.81 47.78 25.07
N GLN A 655 23.20 46.82 24.35
CA GLN A 655 23.60 45.42 24.40
C GLN A 655 24.78 45.12 23.48
N ARG A 656 24.89 45.84 22.34
CA ARG A 656 26.09 45.82 21.49
C ARG A 656 27.31 46.41 22.20
N GLU A 657 27.11 47.54 22.89
CA GLU A 657 28.16 48.20 23.69
C GLU A 657 28.65 47.30 24.84
N LEU A 658 27.74 46.58 25.50
CA LEU A 658 28.07 45.66 26.59
C LEU A 658 28.82 44.40 26.10
N GLU A 659 28.49 43.88 24.91
CA GLU A 659 29.20 42.76 24.28
C GLU A 659 30.60 43.17 23.81
N GLU A 660 30.76 44.36 23.21
CA GLU A 660 32.08 44.92 22.84
C GLU A 660 32.97 45.14 24.06
N LEU A 661 32.43 45.72 25.15
CA LEU A 661 33.15 45.87 26.42
C LEU A 661 33.55 44.51 27.02
N THR A 662 32.70 43.49 26.87
CA THR A 662 32.99 42.13 27.35
C THR A 662 34.16 41.52 26.59
N GLU A 663 34.19 41.67 25.26
CA GLU A 663 35.27 41.12 24.42
C GLU A 663 36.60 41.87 24.61
N GLN A 664 36.56 43.19 24.81
CA GLN A 664 37.74 43.98 25.19
C GLN A 664 38.34 43.51 26.52
N VAL A 665 37.50 43.26 27.52
CA VAL A 665 37.94 42.73 28.82
C VAL A 665 38.50 41.30 28.69
N ARG A 666 37.92 40.45 27.83
CA ARG A 666 38.47 39.10 27.53
C ARG A 666 39.85 39.17 26.89
N CYS A 667 40.03 40.04 25.89
CA CYS A 667 41.33 40.25 25.24
C CYS A 667 42.41 40.68 26.22
N ILE A 668 42.10 41.60 27.14
CA ILE A 668 43.04 42.04 28.18
C ILE A 668 43.37 40.89 29.15
N LEU A 669 42.36 40.13 29.61
CA LEU A 669 42.57 38.98 30.49
C LEU A 669 43.37 37.85 29.84
N ALA A 670 43.23 37.63 28.52
CA ALA A 670 43.96 36.60 27.79
C ALA A 670 45.45 36.94 27.58
N GLN A 671 45.82 38.23 27.66
CA GLN A 671 47.19 38.71 27.47
C GLN A 671 47.97 38.87 28.79
N CYS A 672 47.30 38.80 29.94
CA CYS A 672 47.92 38.95 31.26
C CYS A 672 48.03 37.60 31.99
N SER A 673 49.08 37.42 32.79
CA SER A 673 49.18 36.21 33.64
C SER A 673 48.15 36.26 34.78
N PRO A 674 47.68 35.11 35.30
CA PRO A 674 46.70 35.07 36.40
C PRO A 674 47.11 35.82 37.67
N ASN A 675 48.42 36.05 37.87
CA ASN A 675 49.01 36.75 39.02
C ASN A 675 49.46 38.19 38.70
N ASP A 676 49.10 38.72 37.53
CA ASP A 676 49.44 40.08 37.13
C ASP A 676 48.68 41.12 37.99
N PRO A 677 49.35 42.10 38.62
CA PRO A 677 48.70 43.17 39.38
C PRO A 677 47.64 43.92 38.58
N ALA A 678 47.79 44.04 37.26
CA ALA A 678 46.83 44.68 36.37
C ALA A 678 45.51 43.89 36.29
N VAL A 679 45.55 42.56 36.39
CA VAL A 679 44.34 41.70 36.42
C VAL A 679 43.60 41.87 37.74
N ALA A 680 44.32 42.03 38.86
CA ALA A 680 43.72 42.31 40.15
C ALA A 680 43.01 43.68 40.18
N MET A 681 43.62 44.70 39.57
CA MET A 681 42.99 46.02 39.41
C MET A 681 41.79 45.99 38.45
N LEU A 682 41.89 45.27 37.33
CA LEU A 682 40.80 45.13 36.37
C LEU A 682 39.58 44.46 37.02
N LYS A 683 39.79 43.41 37.83
CA LYS A 683 38.72 42.72 38.59
C LYS A 683 37.97 43.62 39.58
N GLN A 684 38.60 44.71 40.02
CA GLN A 684 38.00 45.71 40.92
C GLN A 684 37.36 46.89 40.16
N SER A 685 37.49 46.94 38.83
CA SER A 685 36.92 48.03 38.02
C SER A 685 35.41 47.89 37.82
N GLU A 686 34.73 49.02 37.70
CA GLU A 686 33.27 49.09 37.45
C GLU A 686 32.90 48.45 36.10
N VAL A 687 33.80 48.55 35.10
CA VAL A 687 33.65 47.91 33.79
C VAL A 687 33.65 46.39 33.93
N TYR A 688 34.59 45.82 34.67
CA TYR A 688 34.65 44.37 34.90
C TYR A 688 33.42 43.86 35.65
N GLN A 689 32.94 44.59 36.65
CA GLN A 689 31.73 44.22 37.40
C GLN A 689 30.47 44.23 36.51
N LYS A 690 30.36 45.15 35.55
CA LYS A 690 29.26 45.21 34.58
C LYS A 690 29.27 44.03 33.59
N VAL A 691 30.43 43.61 33.11
CA VAL A 691 30.56 42.50 32.14
C VAL A 691 30.76 41.13 32.79
N PHE A 692 30.99 41.08 34.11
CA PHE A 692 31.24 39.86 34.87
C PHE A 692 30.20 38.74 34.60
N PRO A 693 28.88 39.00 34.58
CA PRO A 693 27.91 37.94 34.30
C PRO A 693 28.09 37.28 32.92
N LEU A 694 28.54 38.04 31.92
CA LEU A 694 28.74 37.61 30.53
C LEU A 694 30.09 36.92 30.31
N LEU A 695 31.10 37.21 31.13
CA LEU A 695 32.40 36.54 31.10
C LEU A 695 32.29 35.04 31.44
N PHE A 696 31.29 34.63 32.22
CA PHE A 696 31.10 33.26 32.69
C PHE A 696 30.05 32.45 31.91
N GLN A 697 29.37 33.05 30.93
CA GLN A 697 28.30 32.38 30.16
C GLN A 697 28.78 31.42 29.07
N GLN A 698 30.08 31.34 28.76
CA GLN A 698 30.60 30.46 27.70
C GLN A 698 31.36 29.22 28.21
N ARG A 699 30.76 28.50 29.16
CA ARG A 699 31.17 27.11 29.42
C ARG A 699 30.05 26.09 29.60
N MET A 700 28.82 26.44 29.22
CA MET A 700 27.71 25.51 29.12
C MET A 700 26.88 25.81 27.87
N SER A 701 27.35 25.36 26.71
CA SER A 701 26.52 25.23 25.50
C SER A 701 26.23 23.74 25.27
N ALA A 702 25.32 23.21 26.07
CA ALA A 702 24.48 22.10 25.70
C ALA A 702 23.06 22.55 26.07
N SER A 703 22.24 22.66 25.04
CA SER A 703 20.86 23.15 25.01
C SER A 703 19.97 22.62 26.14
N GLU A 704 19.40 23.54 26.93
CA GLU A 704 18.08 23.35 27.54
C GLU A 704 17.05 24.10 26.66
N PRO A 705 15.93 23.48 26.25
CA PRO A 705 14.89 24.17 25.50
C PRO A 705 14.07 25.09 26.42
N GLN A 706 14.02 26.37 26.06
CA GLN A 706 13.03 27.33 26.57
C GLN A 706 11.63 26.93 26.11
N THR A 707 10.74 26.60 27.05
CA THR A 707 9.29 26.58 26.81
C THR A 707 8.69 27.85 27.39
N SER A 708 8.30 28.79 26.53
CA SER A 708 7.44 29.93 26.88
C SER A 708 6.16 29.90 26.05
N GLU A 709 5.41 28.80 26.15
CA GLU A 709 4.03 28.75 25.65
C GLU A 709 3.06 28.90 26.83
N SER A 710 1.96 29.61 26.61
CA SER A 710 0.94 29.82 27.65
C SER A 710 0.28 28.48 28.05
N PRO A 711 -0.05 28.26 29.34
CA PRO A 711 -0.67 27.03 29.79
C PRO A 711 -1.99 26.75 29.08
N VAL A 712 -2.27 25.48 28.78
CA VAL A 712 -3.56 25.11 28.19
C VAL A 712 -4.68 25.32 29.19
N SER A 713 -5.73 26.02 28.76
CA SER A 713 -6.93 26.17 29.58
C SER A 713 -7.66 24.83 29.75
N PRO A 714 -7.91 24.37 30.99
CA PRO A 714 -8.80 23.25 31.29
C PRO A 714 -10.15 23.30 30.56
N ALA A 715 -10.67 24.51 30.33
CA ALA A 715 -11.97 24.72 29.72
C ALA A 715 -12.10 24.09 28.32
N LEU A 716 -11.01 23.96 27.56
CA LEU A 716 -11.02 23.34 26.24
C LEU A 716 -11.20 21.83 26.28
N LEU A 717 -10.72 21.19 27.35
CA LEU A 717 -10.96 19.78 27.63
C LEU A 717 -12.36 19.59 28.20
N ASP A 718 -12.77 20.44 29.14
CA ASP A 718 -14.09 20.38 29.76
C ASP A 718 -15.21 20.56 28.72
N GLU A 719 -15.01 21.43 27.72
CA GLU A 719 -15.93 21.59 26.58
C GLU A 719 -16.11 20.28 25.80
N ALA A 720 -15.02 19.54 25.56
CA ALA A 720 -15.09 18.29 24.80
C ALA A 720 -15.73 17.15 25.61
N LEU A 721 -15.66 17.22 26.94
CA LEU A 721 -16.25 16.26 27.88
C LEU A 721 -17.69 16.61 28.28
N ALA A 722 -18.19 17.80 27.92
CA ALA A 722 -19.50 18.26 28.32
C ALA A 722 -20.65 17.57 27.53
N GLY A 723 -21.70 17.22 28.26
CA GLY A 723 -22.94 16.64 27.73
C GLY A 723 -23.22 15.23 28.24
N THR A 724 -24.46 14.79 28.03
CA THR A 724 -24.89 13.40 28.20
C THR A 724 -24.33 12.50 27.09
N GLN A 725 -24.35 11.18 27.28
CA GLN A 725 -23.89 10.23 26.26
C GLN A 725 -24.61 10.44 24.92
N GLU A 726 -25.93 10.71 24.94
CA GLU A 726 -26.73 10.95 23.74
C GLU A 726 -26.35 12.27 23.04
N GLU A 727 -26.13 13.34 23.79
CA GLU A 727 -25.65 14.63 23.26
C GLU A 727 -24.24 14.51 22.69
N ILE A 728 -23.40 13.66 23.30
CA ILE A 728 -22.07 13.36 22.79
C ILE A 728 -22.18 12.58 21.48
N ALA A 729 -22.90 11.48 21.43
CA ALA A 729 -23.09 10.72 20.19
C ALA A 729 -23.68 11.60 19.06
N ALA A 730 -24.69 12.41 19.35
CA ALA A 730 -25.32 13.29 18.37
C ALA A 730 -24.33 14.31 17.77
N SER A 731 -23.51 14.96 18.60
CA SER A 731 -22.53 15.93 18.10
C SER A 731 -21.39 15.27 17.32
N VAL A 732 -21.00 14.03 17.64
CA VAL A 732 -20.01 13.29 16.82
C VAL A 732 -20.58 13.04 15.41
N TRP A 733 -21.85 12.60 15.32
CA TRP A 733 -22.53 12.43 14.03
C TRP A 733 -22.66 13.72 13.25
N GLU A 734 -23.01 14.82 13.92
CA GLU A 734 -23.11 16.14 13.29
C GLU A 734 -21.76 16.58 12.72
N HIS A 735 -20.67 16.44 13.47
CA HIS A 735 -19.33 16.80 13.00
C HIS A 735 -18.88 15.88 11.88
N LEU A 736 -19.17 14.58 11.92
CA LEU A 736 -18.85 13.65 10.83
C LEU A 736 -19.61 14.03 9.53
N ALA A 737 -20.87 14.46 9.63
CA ALA A 737 -21.68 14.86 8.49
C ALA A 737 -21.25 16.19 7.86
N ARG A 738 -20.57 17.08 8.60
CA ARG A 738 -20.04 18.36 8.10
C ARG A 738 -18.84 18.19 7.16
N TRP A 739 -18.19 17.03 7.17
CA TRP A 739 -17.12 16.70 6.24
C TRP A 739 -17.71 16.18 4.92
N GLY A 740 -17.09 16.52 3.78
CA GLY A 740 -17.56 16.03 2.47
C GLY A 740 -17.62 14.50 2.42
N GLU A 741 -18.54 13.96 1.61
CA GLU A 741 -18.88 12.52 1.55
C GLU A 741 -17.65 11.60 1.45
N ARG A 742 -16.62 12.03 0.70
CA ARG A 742 -15.34 11.31 0.56
C ARG A 742 -14.50 11.27 1.84
N SER A 743 -14.41 12.37 2.58
CA SER A 743 -13.58 12.47 3.80
C SER A 743 -14.25 11.84 5.02
N ALA A 744 -15.58 11.94 5.12
CA ALA A 744 -16.35 11.21 6.12
C ALA A 744 -16.21 9.69 5.88
N ARG A 745 -16.29 9.27 4.61
CA ARG A 745 -16.07 7.87 4.21
C ARG A 745 -14.68 7.37 4.57
N SER A 746 -13.60 8.11 4.33
CA SER A 746 -12.25 7.65 4.70
C SER A 746 -12.05 7.40 6.21
N ARG A 747 -12.78 8.10 7.09
CA ARG A 747 -12.73 7.87 8.54
C ARG A 747 -13.58 6.68 8.97
N VAL A 748 -14.76 6.52 8.36
CA VAL A 748 -15.60 5.33 8.56
C VAL A 748 -14.90 4.08 8.04
N ASP A 749 -14.31 4.14 6.85
CA ASP A 749 -13.50 3.08 6.26
C ASP A 749 -12.33 2.73 7.19
N TYR A 750 -11.72 3.72 7.87
CA TYR A 750 -10.66 3.48 8.84
C TYR A 750 -11.15 2.71 10.07
N TRP A 751 -12.31 3.08 10.64
CA TRP A 751 -12.93 2.33 11.75
C TRP A 751 -13.35 0.92 11.35
N GLU A 752 -13.85 0.74 10.12
CA GLU A 752 -14.23 -0.58 9.59
C GLU A 752 -12.99 -1.45 9.28
N THR A 753 -11.87 -0.83 8.91
CA THR A 753 -10.59 -1.52 8.69
C THR A 753 -9.94 -1.95 10.01
N TYR A 754 -10.04 -1.15 11.06
CA TYR A 754 -9.44 -1.40 12.38
C TYR A 754 -10.53 -1.42 13.47
N PRO A 755 -11.12 -2.60 13.80
CA PRO A 755 -12.25 -2.71 14.70
C PRO A 755 -11.86 -2.60 16.20
N LEU A 756 -10.86 -1.78 16.52
CA LEU A 756 -10.33 -1.57 17.87
C LEU A 756 -11.36 -0.93 18.80
N TRP A 757 -12.13 0.02 18.27
CA TRP A 757 -13.08 0.84 19.04
C TRP A 757 -14.54 0.40 18.91
N GLY A 758 -14.81 -0.67 18.15
CA GLY A 758 -16.15 -1.15 17.87
C GLY A 758 -16.25 -1.89 16.54
N SER A 759 -17.25 -2.76 16.40
CA SER A 759 -17.48 -3.58 15.18
C SER A 759 -18.29 -2.87 14.09
N SER A 760 -18.78 -1.66 14.37
CA SER A 760 -19.43 -0.77 13.40
C SER A 760 -19.21 0.68 13.79
N LYS A 761 -19.43 1.62 12.86
CA LYS A 761 -19.35 3.07 13.14
C LYS A 761 -20.30 3.50 14.26
N GLU A 762 -21.48 2.88 14.38
CA GLU A 762 -22.41 3.14 15.48
C GLU A 762 -21.82 2.69 16.83
N ALA A 763 -21.22 1.50 16.87
CA ALA A 763 -20.58 0.99 18.07
C ALA A 763 -19.35 1.83 18.50
N VAL A 764 -18.60 2.37 17.52
CA VAL A 764 -17.48 3.29 17.80
C VAL A 764 -17.97 4.60 18.41
N VAL A 765 -19.02 5.20 17.83
CA VAL A 765 -19.60 6.45 18.36
C VAL A 765 -20.21 6.22 19.75
N GLU A 766 -20.88 5.09 19.97
CA GLU A 766 -21.44 4.72 21.27
C GLU A 766 -20.33 4.52 22.32
N SER A 767 -19.28 3.79 21.99
CA SER A 767 -18.14 3.54 22.89
C SER A 767 -17.38 4.83 23.22
N LEU A 768 -17.17 5.70 22.23
CA LEU A 768 -16.58 7.02 22.43
C LEU A 768 -17.45 7.88 23.36
N ALA A 769 -18.75 7.94 23.09
CA ALA A 769 -19.67 8.75 23.88
C ALA A 769 -19.75 8.26 25.33
N ALA A 770 -19.79 6.94 25.53
CA ALA A 770 -19.74 6.33 26.85
C ALA A 770 -18.44 6.67 27.58
N ALA A 771 -17.29 6.56 26.91
CA ALA A 771 -16.00 6.90 27.52
C ALA A 771 -15.92 8.37 27.95
N LEU A 772 -16.32 9.31 27.08
CA LEU A 772 -16.23 10.75 27.41
C LEU A 772 -17.25 11.18 28.48
N SER A 773 -18.48 10.65 28.45
CA SER A 773 -19.53 11.03 29.40
C SER A 773 -19.36 10.35 30.77
N HIS A 774 -19.10 9.04 30.82
CA HIS A 774 -19.01 8.31 32.09
C HIS A 774 -17.68 8.54 32.81
N HIS A 775 -16.61 8.85 32.07
CA HIS A 775 -15.25 8.99 32.62
C HIS A 775 -14.66 10.39 32.44
N GLY A 776 -15.46 11.42 32.18
CA GLY A 776 -14.97 12.80 32.06
C GLY A 776 -14.16 13.28 33.28
N ALA A 777 -14.55 12.85 34.49
CA ALA A 777 -13.79 13.15 35.72
C ALA A 777 -12.39 12.48 35.74
N ASP A 778 -12.23 11.31 35.12
CA ASP A 778 -10.94 10.63 35.03
C ASP A 778 -10.03 11.26 33.97
N PHE A 779 -10.57 11.71 32.84
CA PHE A 779 -9.83 12.53 31.88
C PHE A 779 -9.36 13.84 32.52
N ARG A 780 -10.22 14.49 33.32
CA ARG A 780 -9.86 15.69 34.07
C ARG A 780 -8.76 15.42 35.10
N TRP A 781 -8.89 14.32 35.85
CA TRP A 781 -7.84 13.88 36.78
C TRP A 781 -6.51 13.66 36.07
N LEU A 782 -6.51 13.00 34.91
CA LEU A 782 -5.30 12.79 34.14
C LEU A 782 -4.69 14.13 33.73
N PHE A 783 -5.49 15.05 33.18
CA PHE A 783 -5.01 16.39 32.79
C PHE A 783 -4.26 17.08 33.93
N ASP A 784 -4.81 17.04 35.13
CA ASP A 784 -4.20 17.65 36.32
C ASP A 784 -2.92 16.92 36.76
N ARG A 785 -2.85 15.61 36.51
CA ARG A 785 -1.71 14.75 36.87
C ARG A 785 -0.56 14.77 35.86
N LEU A 786 -0.81 15.18 34.62
CA LEU A 786 0.23 15.29 33.58
C LEU A 786 1.30 16.30 34.00
N SER A 787 2.56 15.91 33.80
CA SER A 787 3.73 16.56 34.40
C SER A 787 4.32 17.69 33.57
N ASP A 788 3.81 17.93 32.36
CA ASP A 788 4.24 19.01 31.47
C ASP A 788 3.09 19.54 30.60
N GLU A 789 3.27 20.74 30.07
CA GLU A 789 2.25 21.43 29.25
C GLU A 789 2.03 20.79 27.87
N LEU A 790 3.06 20.21 27.25
CA LEU A 790 2.90 19.49 25.97
C LEU A 790 1.97 18.29 26.16
N SER A 791 2.11 17.54 27.24
CA SER A 791 1.22 16.41 27.56
C SER A 791 -0.24 16.85 27.74
N ARG A 792 -0.48 17.98 28.42
CA ARG A 792 -1.83 18.55 28.58
C ARG A 792 -2.44 18.98 27.26
N ARG A 793 -1.62 19.54 26.36
CA ARG A 793 -2.01 19.84 24.97
C ARG A 793 -2.35 18.57 24.20
N VAL A 794 -1.54 17.53 24.30
CA VAL A 794 -1.77 16.24 23.64
C VAL A 794 -3.11 15.65 24.08
N LEU A 795 -3.37 15.56 25.39
CA LEU A 795 -4.64 15.05 25.92
C LEU A 795 -5.84 15.84 25.37
N THR A 796 -5.75 17.16 25.43
CA THR A 796 -6.82 18.06 24.95
C THR A 796 -7.05 17.90 23.44
N ALA A 797 -5.98 17.86 22.64
CA ALA A 797 -6.05 17.71 21.19
C ALA A 797 -6.62 16.34 20.78
N VAL A 798 -6.26 15.26 21.48
CA VAL A 798 -6.77 13.91 21.24
C VAL A 798 -8.27 13.83 21.53
N VAL A 799 -8.70 14.27 22.73
CA VAL A 799 -10.11 14.19 23.12
C VAL A 799 -10.99 15.05 22.20
N ARG A 800 -10.50 16.25 21.82
CA ARG A 800 -11.18 17.10 20.83
C ARG A 800 -11.15 16.50 19.42
N GLY A 801 -10.06 15.83 19.05
CA GLY A 801 -9.94 15.09 17.80
C GLY A 801 -10.97 13.97 17.68
N TRP A 802 -11.22 13.23 18.76
CA TRP A 802 -12.30 12.23 18.81
C TRP A 802 -13.68 12.87 18.78
N ARG A 803 -13.91 13.93 19.58
CA ARG A 803 -15.21 14.56 19.77
C ARG A 803 -15.69 15.39 18.58
N PHE A 804 -14.80 16.19 18.01
CA PHE A 804 -15.09 17.26 17.04
C PHE A 804 -14.36 17.11 15.70
N PHE A 805 -13.50 16.09 15.55
CA PHE A 805 -12.68 15.85 14.35
C PHE A 805 -11.69 16.98 14.02
N GLU A 806 -11.18 17.68 15.03
CA GLU A 806 -10.22 18.79 14.85
C GLU A 806 -8.80 18.29 14.54
N CYS A 807 -8.32 18.47 13.30
CA CYS A 807 -6.98 18.06 12.89
C CYS A 807 -5.88 19.09 13.25
N ALA A 808 -6.21 20.38 13.31
CA ALA A 808 -5.23 21.44 13.56
C ALA A 808 -4.55 21.32 14.94
N PRO A 809 -5.28 21.08 16.05
CA PRO A 809 -4.67 20.84 17.36
C PRO A 809 -3.75 19.61 17.37
N LEU A 810 -4.14 18.51 16.71
CA LEU A 810 -3.34 17.28 16.63
C LEU A 810 -1.99 17.51 15.93
N ARG A 811 -1.99 18.23 14.80
CA ARG A 811 -0.74 18.62 14.11
C ARG A 811 0.18 19.47 14.98
N GLY A 812 -0.40 20.35 15.80
CA GLY A 812 0.35 21.26 16.66
C GLY A 812 0.97 20.59 17.89
N VAL A 813 0.61 19.34 18.20
CA VAL A 813 1.12 18.58 19.35
C VAL A 813 1.89 17.32 18.93
N ARG A 814 2.08 17.11 17.62
CA ARG A 814 2.81 15.97 17.09
C ARG A 814 4.28 16.08 17.46
N GLU A 815 4.80 15.04 18.09
CA GLU A 815 6.23 14.94 18.43
C GLU A 815 7.00 14.46 17.20
N SER A 816 8.10 15.15 16.90
CA SER A 816 8.95 14.87 15.73
C SER A 816 10.43 14.90 16.06
N ARG A 817 10.81 15.22 17.30
CA ARG A 817 12.21 15.32 17.73
C ARG A 817 12.80 13.97 18.08
N TYR A 818 11.98 13.07 18.62
CA TYR A 818 12.39 11.75 19.09
C TYR A 818 11.59 10.66 18.37
N ASP A 819 12.19 9.48 18.28
CA ASP A 819 11.47 8.29 17.81
C ASP A 819 10.42 7.87 18.87
N ASP A 820 9.37 7.16 18.43
CA ASP A 820 8.28 6.72 19.30
C ASP A 820 8.81 5.90 20.50
N TYR A 821 8.14 6.03 21.64
CA TYR A 821 8.51 5.46 22.95
C TYR A 821 9.81 5.99 23.60
N PHE A 822 10.67 6.71 22.87
CA PHE A 822 12.02 7.08 23.32
C PHE A 822 12.28 8.58 23.40
N ASP A 823 11.47 9.30 24.18
CA ASP A 823 11.71 10.72 24.51
C ASP A 823 12.99 10.86 25.34
N LEU A 824 14.07 11.33 24.72
CA LEU A 824 15.40 11.40 25.34
C LEU A 824 15.51 12.44 26.47
N ASP A 825 14.59 13.41 26.52
CA ASP A 825 14.52 14.38 27.62
C ASP A 825 13.96 13.75 28.89
N LEU A 826 13.08 12.76 28.74
CA LEU A 826 12.44 12.03 29.85
C LEU A 826 13.19 10.74 30.21
N PHE A 827 13.69 10.03 29.20
CA PHE A 827 14.45 8.80 29.31
C PHE A 827 15.88 9.03 28.83
N PRO A 828 16.75 9.67 29.64
CA PRO A 828 18.14 9.88 29.28
C PRO A 828 18.92 8.56 29.23
N ARG A 829 20.09 8.56 28.58
CA ARG A 829 20.96 7.38 28.43
C ARG A 829 21.38 6.80 29.79
N GLY A 830 20.78 5.67 30.16
CA GLY A 830 21.26 4.77 31.20
C GLY A 830 22.41 3.88 30.70
N ARG A 831 23.26 3.39 31.60
CA ARG A 831 24.40 2.53 31.21
C ARG A 831 24.08 1.03 31.19
N GLN A 832 22.94 0.58 31.72
CA GLN A 832 22.67 -0.86 31.97
C GLN A 832 21.17 -1.18 32.12
N GLU A 833 20.35 -0.96 31.09
CA GLU A 833 18.90 -1.23 31.17
C GLU A 833 18.54 -2.73 30.98
N VAL A 834 17.50 -3.19 31.67
CA VAL A 834 16.81 -4.47 31.41
C VAL A 834 15.41 -4.12 30.91
N LEU A 835 15.18 -4.28 29.61
CA LEU A 835 13.91 -3.93 28.96
C LEU A 835 13.02 -5.13 28.72
N ALA A 836 11.71 -4.95 28.94
CA ALA A 836 10.67 -5.80 28.36
C ALA A 836 9.89 -5.01 27.30
N ASP A 837 9.93 -5.47 26.06
CA ASP A 837 9.22 -4.94 24.90
C ASP A 837 8.09 -5.89 24.53
N LEU A 838 6.87 -5.51 24.89
CA LEU A 838 5.66 -6.28 24.66
C LEU A 838 5.01 -5.78 23.38
N GLY A 839 4.96 -6.63 22.35
CA GLY A 839 4.61 -6.22 20.99
C GLY A 839 5.83 -5.70 20.24
N ALA A 840 6.88 -6.51 20.18
CA ALA A 840 8.15 -6.13 19.53
C ALA A 840 8.09 -6.21 17.99
N PHE A 841 6.98 -6.73 17.44
CA PHE A 841 6.71 -6.83 16.01
C PHE A 841 7.88 -7.44 15.21
N THR A 842 8.58 -6.62 14.42
CA THR A 842 9.72 -7.06 13.58
C THR A 842 11.08 -6.64 14.14
N GLY A 843 11.11 -6.10 15.35
CA GLY A 843 12.30 -5.56 16.01
C GLY A 843 12.62 -4.11 15.63
N ASP A 844 11.68 -3.39 15.01
CA ASP A 844 11.78 -1.97 14.68
C ASP A 844 11.93 -1.09 15.92
N THR A 845 11.13 -1.33 16.95
CA THR A 845 11.24 -0.64 18.26
C THR A 845 12.62 -0.88 18.88
N PHE A 846 13.13 -2.13 18.82
CA PHE A 846 14.48 -2.45 19.28
C PHE A 846 15.58 -1.73 18.49
N LEU A 847 15.48 -1.67 17.15
CA LEU A 847 16.43 -0.92 16.33
C LEU A 847 16.40 0.58 16.63
N SER A 848 15.21 1.14 16.87
CA SER A 848 15.08 2.52 17.32
C SER A 848 15.73 2.72 18.69
N TYR A 849 15.56 1.79 19.64
CA TYR A 849 16.28 1.84 20.91
C TYR A 849 17.81 1.84 20.70
N VAL A 850 18.33 0.95 19.85
CA VAL A 850 19.77 0.88 19.53
C VAL A 850 20.26 2.16 18.84
N LYS A 851 19.47 2.75 17.95
CA LYS A 851 19.78 4.04 17.29
C LYS A 851 19.89 5.17 18.31
N ASN A 852 18.94 5.26 19.25
CA ASN A 852 18.85 6.36 20.21
C ASN A 852 19.86 6.22 21.37
N TYR A 853 20.01 5.01 21.91
CA TYR A 853 20.79 4.75 23.12
C TYR A 853 22.14 4.05 22.86
N GLY A 854 22.31 3.42 21.70
CA GLY A 854 23.50 2.64 21.33
C GLY A 854 23.37 1.16 21.68
N SER A 855 24.05 0.28 20.94
CA SER A 855 23.96 -1.19 21.08
C SER A 855 24.52 -1.76 22.39
N LEU A 856 25.22 -0.95 23.18
CA LEU A 856 25.82 -1.33 24.47
C LEU A 856 25.05 -0.76 25.68
N SER A 857 23.93 -0.08 25.46
CA SER A 857 23.17 0.64 26.51
C SER A 857 22.23 -0.25 27.35
N TYR A 858 22.11 -1.54 27.01
CA TYR A 858 21.26 -2.49 27.71
C TYR A 858 22.04 -3.73 28.15
N LEU A 859 21.64 -4.27 29.30
CA LEU A 859 22.08 -5.57 29.82
C LEU A 859 21.27 -6.71 29.21
N ARG A 860 19.96 -6.51 29.06
CA ARG A 860 19.04 -7.50 28.51
C ARG A 860 17.86 -6.81 27.83
N TYR A 861 17.40 -7.38 26.72
CA TYR A 861 16.20 -6.91 26.03
C TYR A 861 15.29 -8.11 25.76
N TYR A 862 14.15 -8.17 26.44
CA TYR A 862 13.15 -9.21 26.24
C TYR A 862 12.12 -8.72 25.21
N ALA A 863 12.04 -9.39 24.07
CA ALA A 863 11.14 -9.03 22.99
C ALA A 863 10.03 -10.09 22.85
N TYR A 864 8.79 -9.68 23.11
CA TYR A 864 7.61 -10.53 23.00
C TYR A 864 6.86 -10.26 21.70
N GLU A 865 6.62 -11.31 20.91
CA GLU A 865 5.84 -11.24 19.67
C GLU A 865 5.07 -12.55 19.48
N ILE A 866 3.77 -12.45 19.20
CA ILE A 866 2.85 -13.60 19.16
C ILE A 866 2.77 -14.26 17.78
N THR A 867 2.95 -13.47 16.71
CA THR A 867 2.78 -13.90 15.33
C THR A 867 4.04 -14.60 14.81
N ALA A 868 3.91 -15.82 14.27
CA ALA A 868 5.05 -16.61 13.81
C ALA A 868 5.95 -15.87 12.81
N GLU A 869 5.34 -15.19 11.84
CA GLU A 869 6.06 -14.48 10.79
C GLU A 869 6.79 -13.23 11.30
N SER A 870 6.11 -12.42 12.13
CA SER A 870 6.72 -11.24 12.77
C SER A 870 7.84 -11.67 13.71
N TYR A 871 7.63 -12.73 14.51
CA TYR A 871 8.65 -13.33 15.37
C TYR A 871 9.87 -13.82 14.57
N GLN A 872 9.67 -14.42 13.40
CA GLN A 872 10.78 -14.83 12.53
C GLN A 872 11.57 -13.62 12.02
N ARG A 873 10.90 -12.54 11.62
CA ARG A 873 11.57 -11.29 11.22
C ARG A 873 12.30 -10.63 12.38
N LEU A 874 11.65 -10.52 13.54
CA LEU A 874 12.27 -10.09 14.80
C LEU A 874 13.55 -10.88 15.07
N SER A 875 13.50 -12.21 14.95
CA SER A 875 14.68 -13.07 15.13
C SER A 875 15.80 -12.79 14.14
N GLN A 876 15.50 -12.39 12.90
CA GLN A 876 16.50 -12.01 11.91
C GLN A 876 17.09 -10.63 12.23
N THR A 877 16.22 -9.66 12.52
CA THR A 877 16.58 -8.29 12.89
C THR A 877 17.50 -8.25 14.11
N THR A 878 17.19 -9.05 15.13
CA THR A 878 17.93 -9.05 16.41
C THR A 878 19.08 -10.06 16.44
N ALA A 879 19.27 -10.89 15.40
CA ALA A 879 20.32 -11.91 15.35
C ALA A 879 21.74 -11.37 15.64
N PRO A 880 22.14 -10.15 15.21
CA PRO A 880 23.45 -9.59 15.54
C PRO A 880 23.62 -9.20 17.02
N TYR A 881 22.56 -9.26 17.83
CA TYR A 881 22.49 -8.69 19.17
C TYR A 881 22.31 -9.78 20.23
N PRO A 882 23.40 -10.33 20.80
CA PRO A 882 23.35 -11.54 21.63
C PRO A 882 22.66 -11.38 22.99
N ARG A 883 22.33 -10.14 23.38
CA ARG A 883 21.64 -9.82 24.64
C ARG A 883 20.12 -9.65 24.46
N VAL A 884 19.60 -9.92 23.27
CA VAL A 884 18.15 -9.93 23.01
C VAL A 884 17.62 -11.33 23.26
N VAL A 885 16.57 -11.44 24.07
CA VAL A 885 15.88 -12.69 24.39
C VAL A 885 14.49 -12.61 23.79
N LEU A 886 14.22 -13.54 22.87
CA LEU A 886 12.96 -13.58 22.14
C LEU A 886 11.95 -14.49 22.87
N ARG A 887 10.71 -14.03 22.95
CA ARG A 887 9.60 -14.74 23.57
C ARG A 887 8.40 -14.78 22.63
N ARG A 888 8.08 -15.98 22.14
CA ARG A 888 6.88 -16.19 21.33
C ARG A 888 5.65 -16.43 22.20
N LYS A 889 5.27 -15.43 22.99
CA LYS A 889 4.22 -15.52 24.01
C LYS A 889 3.43 -14.21 24.07
N GLY A 890 2.15 -14.29 24.41
CA GLY A 890 1.33 -13.12 24.72
C GLY A 890 1.55 -12.66 26.17
N ALA A 891 1.68 -11.36 26.40
CA ALA A 891 1.72 -10.83 27.76
C ALA A 891 0.29 -10.58 28.27
N GLY A 892 -0.02 -11.05 29.49
CA GLY A 892 -1.34 -10.90 30.09
C GLY A 892 -1.30 -11.08 31.61
N GLU A 893 -2.45 -11.31 32.23
CA GLU A 893 -2.58 -11.39 33.70
C GLU A 893 -1.94 -12.62 34.35
N GLY A 894 -1.66 -13.66 33.56
CA GLY A 894 -1.20 -14.95 34.09
C GLY A 894 -1.04 -16.01 33.01
N PRO A 895 -0.57 -17.21 33.40
CA PRO A 895 -0.38 -18.32 32.48
C PRO A 895 -1.71 -18.75 31.87
N GLY A 896 -1.71 -18.95 30.56
CA GLY A 896 -2.91 -19.36 29.82
C GLY A 896 -2.63 -19.69 28.37
N THR A 897 -3.70 -19.93 27.63
CA THR A 897 -3.64 -20.11 26.18
C THR A 897 -4.78 -19.33 25.56
N MET A 898 -4.48 -18.51 24.57
CA MET A 898 -5.45 -17.67 23.88
C MET A 898 -5.34 -17.88 22.37
N ALA A 899 -6.45 -17.68 21.66
CA ALA A 899 -6.52 -17.82 20.22
C ALA A 899 -5.98 -16.53 19.55
N LEU A 900 -5.08 -16.69 18.58
CA LEU A 900 -4.58 -15.61 17.74
C LEU A 900 -5.61 -15.21 16.68
N HIS A 901 -5.97 -13.93 16.68
CA HIS A 901 -6.81 -13.33 15.65
C HIS A 901 -5.97 -12.42 14.77
N ALA A 902 -5.94 -12.72 13.47
CA ALA A 902 -5.26 -11.89 12.49
C ALA A 902 -6.07 -10.59 12.28
N GLY A 903 -5.42 -9.44 12.49
CA GLY A 903 -5.99 -8.14 12.16
C GLY A 903 -5.93 -7.83 10.67
N ALA A 904 -6.49 -6.68 10.25
CA ALA A 904 -6.45 -6.23 8.86
C ALA A 904 -5.01 -6.05 8.33
N ASN A 905 -4.07 -5.74 9.23
CA ASN A 905 -2.63 -5.71 8.98
C ASN A 905 -1.89 -6.60 9.99
N LYS A 906 -0.69 -7.07 9.61
CA LYS A 906 0.15 -7.96 10.45
C LYS A 906 0.62 -7.34 11.77
N SER A 907 0.56 -6.02 11.91
CA SER A 907 0.85 -5.31 13.16
C SER A 907 -0.33 -5.34 14.15
N ALA A 908 -1.56 -5.51 13.66
CA ALA A 908 -2.80 -5.36 14.44
C ALA A 908 -3.39 -6.70 14.92
N ASN A 909 -2.55 -7.68 15.26
CA ASN A 909 -3.00 -9.01 15.67
C ASN A 909 -3.35 -9.04 17.17
N THR A 910 -4.45 -9.71 17.53
CA THR A 910 -4.96 -9.74 18.92
C THR A 910 -5.12 -11.16 19.46
N LEU A 911 -5.27 -11.27 20.79
CA LEU A 911 -5.57 -12.53 21.48
C LEU A 911 -6.97 -12.47 22.10
N SER A 912 -7.76 -13.54 21.98
CA SER A 912 -9.07 -13.63 22.64
C SER A 912 -9.29 -14.94 23.42
N LYS A 913 -10.21 -14.92 24.39
CA LYS A 913 -10.62 -16.10 25.18
C LYS A 913 -11.72 -16.85 24.43
N GLY A 914 -11.39 -17.99 23.81
CA GLY A 914 -12.36 -18.89 23.19
C GLY A 914 -11.74 -19.86 22.18
N GLU A 915 -12.36 -21.03 21.98
CA GLU A 915 -12.00 -21.97 20.92
C GLU A 915 -12.67 -21.58 19.60
N THR A 916 -11.99 -20.82 18.77
CA THR A 916 -12.29 -20.79 17.33
C THR A 916 -11.47 -21.87 16.63
N GLN A 917 -12.14 -22.80 15.94
CA GLN A 917 -11.60 -24.05 15.34
C GLN A 917 -10.47 -23.87 14.28
N SER A 918 -9.90 -22.68 14.11
CA SER A 918 -8.88 -22.35 13.10
C SER A 918 -7.86 -21.29 13.52
N ALA A 919 -7.83 -20.87 14.78
CA ALA A 919 -6.86 -19.88 15.27
C ALA A 919 -5.64 -20.57 15.90
N GLU A 920 -4.44 -20.13 15.56
CA GLU A 920 -3.21 -20.57 16.23
C GLU A 920 -3.32 -20.25 17.73
N THR A 921 -2.99 -21.21 18.58
CA THR A 921 -3.02 -21.01 20.04
C THR A 921 -1.68 -20.48 20.53
N ILE A 922 -1.73 -19.35 21.24
CA ILE A 922 -0.55 -18.69 21.79
C ILE A 922 -0.56 -18.83 23.31
N GLU A 923 0.58 -19.23 23.86
CA GLU A 923 0.82 -19.22 25.31
C GLU A 923 0.79 -17.77 25.81
N THR A 924 0.00 -17.51 26.86
CA THR A 924 0.02 -16.23 27.56
C THR A 924 0.73 -16.36 28.88
N VAL A 925 1.46 -15.32 29.30
CA VAL A 925 2.21 -15.27 30.55
C VAL A 925 2.05 -13.94 31.27
N ALA A 926 2.16 -13.98 32.60
CA ALA A 926 2.46 -12.80 33.40
C ALA A 926 3.96 -12.52 33.33
N LEU A 927 4.35 -11.26 33.15
CA LEU A 927 5.76 -10.86 33.18
C LEU A 927 6.40 -11.16 34.54
N ASP A 928 5.65 -10.97 35.63
CA ASP A 928 6.08 -11.27 37.00
C ASP A 928 6.53 -12.74 37.17
N ASP A 929 6.04 -13.66 36.32
CA ASP A 929 6.39 -15.08 36.34
C ASP A 929 7.45 -15.45 35.28
N ASP A 930 7.47 -14.80 34.11
CA ASP A 930 8.36 -15.17 32.99
C ASP A 930 9.75 -14.52 33.08
N ILE A 931 9.88 -13.37 33.79
CA ILE A 931 11.13 -12.63 33.96
C ILE A 931 11.52 -12.60 35.44
N GLY A 932 12.54 -13.39 35.81
CA GLY A 932 13.01 -13.46 37.19
C GLY A 932 14.05 -12.40 37.60
N GLU A 933 14.50 -11.54 36.67
CA GLU A 933 15.47 -10.47 36.94
C GLU A 933 14.79 -9.09 36.98
N PRO A 934 15.34 -8.11 37.73
CA PRO A 934 14.73 -6.79 37.83
C PRO A 934 14.62 -6.05 36.49
N LEU A 935 13.42 -5.56 36.17
CA LEU A 935 13.12 -4.75 35.01
C LEU A 935 13.32 -3.26 35.32
N THR A 936 14.00 -2.54 34.43
CA THR A 936 14.21 -1.09 34.56
C THR A 936 13.31 -0.30 33.61
N PHE A 937 12.78 -0.95 32.57
CA PHE A 937 11.93 -0.32 31.58
C PHE A 937 10.97 -1.36 30.97
N ILE A 938 9.68 -1.03 30.88
CA ILE A 938 8.66 -1.84 30.18
C ILE A 938 7.99 -1.00 29.09
N LYS A 939 7.98 -1.52 27.85
CA LYS A 939 7.22 -0.99 26.72
C LYS A 939 6.06 -1.91 26.39
N MET A 940 4.88 -1.35 26.09
CA MET A 940 3.71 -2.13 25.68
C MET A 940 3.00 -1.51 24.49
N ASP A 941 2.78 -2.34 23.47
CA ASP A 941 2.00 -2.03 22.27
C ASP A 941 1.39 -3.35 21.78
N ILE A 942 0.27 -3.76 22.40
CA ILE A 942 -0.26 -5.13 22.31
C ILE A 942 -1.75 -5.16 21.99
N GLU A 943 -2.19 -4.17 21.21
CA GLU A 943 -3.48 -4.17 20.49
C GLU A 943 -4.70 -4.44 21.39
N GLY A 944 -4.72 -3.85 22.59
CA GLY A 944 -5.85 -3.89 23.53
C GLY A 944 -5.66 -4.78 24.76
N ALA A 945 -4.53 -5.49 24.88
CA ALA A 945 -4.21 -6.31 26.04
C ALA A 945 -3.45 -5.56 27.17
N GLU A 946 -3.20 -4.26 27.02
CA GLU A 946 -2.35 -3.43 27.89
C GLU A 946 -2.79 -3.49 29.35
N GLN A 947 -4.10 -3.37 29.63
CA GLN A 947 -4.63 -3.44 31.00
C GLN A 947 -4.36 -4.80 31.66
N ALA A 948 -4.44 -5.89 30.89
CA ALA A 948 -4.19 -7.25 31.38
C ALA A 948 -2.69 -7.47 31.62
N ALA A 949 -1.83 -7.05 30.68
CA ALA A 949 -0.39 -7.14 30.83
C ALA A 949 0.13 -6.29 31.99
N LEU A 950 -0.45 -5.10 32.22
CA LEU A 950 -0.10 -4.23 33.35
C LEU A 950 -0.43 -4.89 34.70
N ARG A 951 -1.53 -5.63 34.79
CA ARG A 951 -1.84 -6.45 35.98
C ARG A 951 -0.85 -7.61 36.15
N GLY A 952 -0.42 -8.23 35.05
CA GLY A 952 0.56 -9.31 35.02
C GLY A 952 2.03 -8.90 35.26
N CYS A 953 2.34 -7.60 35.33
CA CYS A 953 3.66 -7.09 35.70
C CYS A 953 3.62 -6.22 36.98
N SER A 954 2.56 -6.36 37.78
CA SER A 954 2.31 -5.49 38.93
C SER A 954 3.33 -5.66 40.06
N GLN A 955 4.02 -6.80 40.17
CA GLN A 955 5.10 -6.98 41.13
C GLN A 955 6.38 -6.26 40.68
N HIS A 956 6.76 -6.40 39.40
CA HIS A 956 7.87 -5.63 38.83
C HIS A 956 7.63 -4.13 39.01
N ILE A 957 6.42 -3.65 38.72
CA ILE A 957 6.07 -2.23 38.92
C ILE A 957 6.23 -1.79 40.37
N ARG A 958 5.69 -2.56 41.33
CA ARG A 958 5.75 -2.21 42.76
C ARG A 958 7.17 -2.26 43.33
N LYS A 959 7.96 -3.28 42.96
CA LYS A 959 9.27 -3.54 43.55
C LYS A 959 10.37 -2.72 42.90
N GLU A 960 10.38 -2.66 41.58
CA GLU A 960 11.53 -2.19 40.79
C GLU A 960 11.28 -0.80 40.20
N ARG A 961 10.01 -0.38 40.17
CA ARG A 961 9.58 0.94 39.70
C ARG A 961 10.18 1.26 38.31
N PRO A 962 9.97 0.41 37.30
CA PRO A 962 10.51 0.62 35.97
C PRO A 962 9.92 1.88 35.32
N LYS A 963 10.65 2.41 34.35
CA LYS A 963 10.11 3.35 33.36
C LYS A 963 9.07 2.63 32.50
N LEU A 964 7.98 3.30 32.14
CA LEU A 964 6.92 2.71 31.33
C LEU A 964 6.71 3.53 30.06
N ALA A 965 6.56 2.88 28.91
CA ALA A 965 6.14 3.48 27.65
C ALA A 965 5.00 2.64 27.06
N LEU A 966 3.75 3.12 27.16
CA LEU A 966 2.56 2.33 26.83
C LEU A 966 1.76 3.00 25.72
N SER A 967 1.37 2.25 24.70
CA SER A 967 0.34 2.67 23.75
C SER A 967 -1.00 2.79 24.48
N VAL A 968 -1.70 3.91 24.29
CA VAL A 968 -2.96 4.22 25.01
C VAL A 968 -4.12 4.57 24.08
N TYR A 969 -4.09 4.03 22.85
CA TYR A 969 -5.07 4.34 21.80
C TYR A 969 -5.90 3.13 21.33
N HIS A 970 -5.59 1.90 21.76
CA HIS A 970 -6.30 0.68 21.32
C HIS A 970 -7.73 0.55 21.85
N ASN A 971 -8.11 1.36 22.84
CA ASN A 971 -9.50 1.65 23.19
C ASN A 971 -9.59 3.06 23.81
N PHE A 972 -10.81 3.58 23.99
CA PHE A 972 -11.01 4.94 24.54
C PHE A 972 -10.72 5.06 26.05
N GLU A 973 -10.70 3.95 26.80
CA GLU A 973 -10.48 3.97 28.25
C GLU A 973 -8.99 4.02 28.61
N ASP A 974 -8.13 3.40 27.81
CA ASP A 974 -6.69 3.24 28.10
C ASP A 974 -6.00 4.56 28.41
N LEU A 975 -6.43 5.65 27.74
CA LEU A 975 -5.86 6.98 27.89
C LEU A 975 -5.87 7.47 29.35
N TRP A 976 -6.94 7.22 30.12
CA TRP A 976 -7.03 7.59 31.53
C TRP A 976 -6.85 6.41 32.49
N LYS A 977 -7.22 5.20 32.06
CA LYS A 977 -7.27 4.02 32.92
C LYS A 977 -5.91 3.41 33.19
N LEU A 978 -5.02 3.38 32.21
CA LEU A 978 -3.64 2.88 32.43
C LEU A 978 -2.87 3.77 33.42
N PRO A 979 -2.87 5.12 33.31
CA PRO A 979 -2.30 5.99 34.34
C PRO A 979 -2.92 5.77 35.74
N ARG A 980 -4.25 5.59 35.84
CA ARG A 980 -4.93 5.28 37.11
C ARG A 980 -4.41 4.00 37.72
N MET A 981 -4.34 2.92 36.94
CA MET A 981 -3.82 1.64 37.38
C MET A 981 -2.37 1.76 37.87
N ILE A 982 -1.52 2.51 37.17
CA ILE A 982 -0.12 2.74 37.58
C ILE A 982 -0.07 3.52 38.91
N GLU A 983 -0.86 4.60 39.05
CA GLU A 983 -0.92 5.39 40.29
C GLU A 983 -1.44 4.57 41.48
N GLU A 984 -2.41 3.67 41.26
CA GLU A 984 -2.91 2.73 42.29
C GLU A 984 -1.86 1.71 42.70
N LEU A 985 -1.04 1.23 41.76
CA LEU A 985 0.06 0.30 42.05
C LEU A 985 1.18 0.97 42.83
N VAL A 986 1.61 2.15 42.37
CA VAL A 986 2.68 2.95 42.98
C VAL A 986 2.31 4.43 42.87
N PRO A 987 1.83 5.04 43.96
CA PRO A 987 1.55 6.47 43.98
C PRO A 987 2.81 7.31 43.72
N GLY A 988 2.65 8.43 43.03
CA GLY A 988 3.75 9.37 42.77
C GLY A 988 4.50 9.17 41.45
N TYR A 989 4.08 8.23 40.59
CA TYR A 989 4.54 8.20 39.20
C TYR A 989 4.24 9.55 38.51
N ARG A 990 5.11 9.95 37.59
CA ARG A 990 4.93 11.16 36.77
C ARG A 990 4.54 10.73 35.37
N PHE A 991 3.42 11.26 34.87
CA PHE A 991 2.87 10.89 33.57
C PHE A 991 3.10 11.98 32.52
N PHE A 992 3.42 11.53 31.31
CA PHE A 992 3.66 12.34 30.12
C PHE A 992 2.93 11.67 28.94
N LEU A 993 2.42 12.44 28.00
CA LEU A 993 1.82 11.96 26.76
C LEU A 993 2.60 12.50 25.56
N ARG A 994 2.80 11.65 24.56
CA ARG A 994 3.34 12.03 23.25
C ARG A 994 2.41 11.51 22.15
N TYR A 995 2.39 12.21 21.03
CA TYR A 995 1.54 11.90 19.90
C TYR A 995 2.39 11.84 18.63
N HIS A 996 2.40 10.69 17.96
CA HIS A 996 3.19 10.47 16.73
C HIS A 996 2.28 10.25 15.50
N GLY A 997 0.96 10.19 15.73
CA GLY A 997 -0.06 9.80 14.76
C GLY A 997 -0.33 10.81 13.64
N GLY A 998 -1.23 10.41 12.74
CA GLY A 998 -1.63 11.19 11.56
C GLY A 998 -2.99 11.89 11.71
N ASP A 999 -3.33 12.72 10.72
CA ASP A 999 -4.50 13.61 10.79
C ASP A 999 -5.87 12.90 10.68
N LEU A 1000 -5.89 11.63 10.26
CA LEU A 1000 -7.12 10.91 9.90
C LEU A 1000 -7.94 10.47 11.12
N TRP A 1001 -7.28 10.01 12.17
CA TRP A 1001 -7.89 9.64 13.44
C TRP A 1001 -6.80 9.67 14.52
N PRO A 1002 -7.06 10.14 15.76
CA PRO A 1002 -6.04 10.17 16.80
C PRO A 1002 -5.63 8.73 17.19
N THR A 1003 -4.46 8.31 16.74
CA THR A 1003 -3.76 7.04 17.05
C THR A 1003 -2.28 7.31 17.35
N GLU A 1004 -1.47 6.29 17.70
CA GLU A 1004 -0.05 6.45 18.06
C GLU A 1004 0.15 7.44 19.21
N ILE A 1005 -0.67 7.25 20.26
CA ILE A 1005 -0.60 8.00 21.51
C ILE A 1005 0.16 7.16 22.52
N THR A 1006 1.25 7.71 23.04
CA THR A 1006 2.17 7.01 23.93
C THR A 1006 2.17 7.67 25.31
N LEU A 1007 1.83 6.91 26.34
CA LEU A 1007 1.98 7.27 27.74
C LEU A 1007 3.38 6.91 28.22
N LEU A 1008 4.15 7.92 28.62
CA LEU A 1008 5.44 7.75 29.27
C LEU A 1008 5.25 7.97 30.77
N ALA A 1009 5.60 6.98 31.59
CA ALA A 1009 5.51 7.06 33.04
C ALA A 1009 6.89 6.91 33.68
N LEU A 1010 7.26 7.91 34.48
CA LEU A 1010 8.51 7.92 35.24
C LEU A 1010 8.22 7.60 36.71
N PRO A 1011 8.98 6.71 37.35
CA PRO A 1011 8.80 6.41 38.76
C PRO A 1011 9.05 7.65 39.63
N PRO A 1012 8.47 7.72 40.84
CA PRO A 1012 8.77 8.78 41.78
C PRO A 1012 10.27 8.84 42.07
N LYS A 1013 10.82 10.06 42.13
CA LYS A 1013 12.23 10.26 42.50
C LYS A 1013 12.45 9.66 43.88
N THR A 1014 13.33 8.68 44.01
CA THR A 1014 13.84 8.23 45.31
C THR A 1014 14.64 9.37 45.93
N GLU A 1015 14.28 9.80 47.14
CA GLU A 1015 15.06 10.76 47.94
C GLU A 1015 16.48 10.26 48.20
#